data_AF-A0A9E2XT02-F1
#
_entry.id   AF-A0A9E2XT02-F1
#
_cell.length_a   1.000
_cell.length_b   1.000
_cell.length_c   1.000
_cell.angle_alpha   90.00
_cell.angle_beta   90.00
_cell.angle_gamma   90.00
#
_symmetry.space_group_name_H-M   'P 1'
#
loop_
_entity.id
_entity.type
_entity.pdbx_description
1 polymer ?
#
loop_
_entity_poly.entity_id
_entity_poly.type
_entity_poly.pdbx_seq_one_letter_code
_entity_poly.pdbx_strand_id
1 'polypeptide(L)'
;MRIRSELESLIRLGCKRAGLFAFAISPAFAWAAAPSNASQVLMVVTNSQSMDGSTSGAIMAGSGNLSSALQTLYNSSSPQNYTIPSGFTPPVNAGSAGSAPYTATCGSNLCDNGPSRLNMAKAAIQNALNQYGNNLNFGLYTYNTSSVNTYTTWVYYMSPAGGFTFTNTASTTGGTVANPCYNYTTATSTVKSDCTAIAAHYSANIANFQYMTIAIASDDPTVNDVFYGSGGYHSVMLDFGSINPATPFPPNRSLSNYESGSITVSYGSALPSGSISATGPTNAGYVPYSTEVMYVQRGFGYYAGNFSSNTGATVVPMNSAVTSFASALAPETNSSSTSEIKSSAVQSPTAGVLTGAQSYLKGLTTQSCQSQYVILLTDGLPTMDLSGNNWPPLGSVSGNNYGVTASFNADGSLGTTNDQALQDAINAIKNLNTAGIKTYVIGLGAGVNSSANPMAAQTLQAMAIAGGTVNFYPATDATSLNSAFLSIVNLIYKQSSIAAPIAPITVKSGSAYEYSLTTDPSPAAGNARAYAVSSAGLPAAQYSWDAAALMTTANRTSALYSTLSTGAVALLSSIDAAAFQLTPTTCVPNVATIVSYTINPSYTSGSCSFLGNRLSGWFLGTFSTQSVGRYVGPPASSSLSNASGYQAFATATNSRPPMLLFTNNDGFLYAFNAKTGALMWGWMPRSLLPNLQNYSTFQSSSYMDGNFEVVDAQNGGTWASYVVGSFKSGAEHFSLQLNASGFPVSVGYDVVVAGGTSSGDLSGATGAVPLHQTPQSLYLNGNTYSVFVVNSGATSTLYEINVGSGTVTSGALPFALSSAIYVDSQFNRAWVGSTAGAVWQGTLTGNAVTDALSFSNQFTVINPATNSGTQTPLLYVTYTEYQGLPYVVVTAGSGITVYSLSQSGWTPVWSSLPTAGYAYSLSQSKYAASSTVTTMTTSGVVSDAPRVDGGVITVPIYVAPTNSCGSGSGYYDFFNLLNGTFPSNSKYIYNGVTLSSDIMVGPGPAYTPSVTVTSQGITLNPGTAGNLAPQSPLVAPTRPLSPIGWRQN
;
A
#
# COMPACT_ATOMS: atom_id res chain seq x y z
N MET A 1 68.99 -15.31 -15.85
CA MET A 1 69.71 -16.59 -15.78
C MET A 1 68.99 -17.45 -14.74
N ARG A 2 68.50 -18.64 -15.14
CA ARG A 2 67.80 -19.67 -14.34
C ARG A 2 66.35 -19.34 -13.88
N ILE A 3 65.32 -19.98 -14.46
CA ILE A 3 64.64 -21.27 -14.07
C ILE A 3 63.36 -20.91 -13.26
N ARG A 4 62.11 -21.36 -13.51
CA ARG A 4 61.56 -22.64 -14.00
C ARG A 4 60.04 -22.52 -14.31
N SER A 5 59.59 -23.19 -15.38
CA SER A 5 58.41 -24.09 -15.53
C SER A 5 57.10 -23.76 -14.78
N GLU A 6 55.91 -23.72 -15.40
CA GLU A 6 55.29 -24.78 -16.21
C GLU A 6 54.35 -24.19 -17.28
N LEU A 7 54.76 -24.34 -18.54
CA LEU A 7 53.92 -24.28 -19.73
C LEU A 7 54.21 -25.63 -20.40
N GLU A 8 53.23 -26.54 -20.42
CA GLU A 8 53.11 -27.78 -21.24
C GLU A 8 52.45 -28.93 -20.46
N SER A 9 51.12 -28.85 -20.32
CA SER A 9 50.24 -30.01 -20.25
C SER A 9 48.81 -29.48 -20.35
N LEU A 10 48.21 -29.50 -21.54
CA LEU A 10 46.75 -29.65 -21.79
C LEU A 10 46.38 -29.33 -23.25
N ILE A 11 46.98 -30.02 -24.23
CA ILE A 11 46.42 -30.09 -25.60
C ILE A 11 46.57 -31.53 -26.14
N ARG A 12 45.53 -32.37 -25.93
CA ARG A 12 44.93 -33.35 -26.88
C ARG A 12 44.30 -34.58 -26.20
N LEU A 13 43.24 -35.08 -26.86
CA LEU A 13 42.32 -36.21 -26.58
C LEU A 13 41.23 -35.91 -25.52
N GLY A 14 39.94 -36.08 -25.75
CA GLY A 14 39.23 -36.72 -26.86
C GLY A 14 37.71 -36.58 -26.69
N CYS A 15 37.02 -36.61 -27.82
CA CYS A 15 35.58 -36.46 -28.02
C CYS A 15 34.74 -37.53 -27.30
N LYS A 16 33.75 -37.13 -26.48
CA LYS A 16 32.48 -37.85 -26.29
C LYS A 16 31.34 -36.86 -26.03
N ARG A 17 30.36 -36.85 -26.94
CA ARG A 17 29.10 -36.11 -26.85
C ARG A 17 28.26 -36.64 -25.68
N ALA A 18 27.91 -35.75 -24.76
CA ALA A 18 26.69 -35.82 -23.95
C ALA A 18 26.12 -34.40 -23.89
N GLY A 19 24.90 -34.21 -24.39
CA GLY A 19 24.24 -32.91 -24.44
C GLY A 19 23.88 -32.44 -23.04
N LEU A 20 24.61 -31.43 -22.54
CA LEU A 20 24.23 -30.64 -21.38
C LEU A 20 23.38 -29.46 -21.90
N PHE A 21 22.08 -29.50 -21.65
CA PHE A 21 21.23 -28.31 -21.76
C PHE A 21 21.62 -27.35 -20.63
N ALA A 22 22.10 -26.17 -21.00
CA ALA A 22 22.42 -25.09 -20.09
C ALA A 22 21.13 -24.52 -19.48
N PHE A 23 21.01 -24.60 -18.16
CA PHE A 23 20.16 -23.67 -17.42
C PHE A 23 20.72 -22.26 -17.62
N ALA A 24 19.88 -21.33 -18.10
CA ALA A 24 20.19 -19.90 -18.04
C ALA A 24 20.11 -19.46 -16.57
N ILE A 25 21.21 -19.65 -15.84
CA ILE A 25 21.42 -19.05 -14.53
C ILE A 25 21.97 -17.64 -14.81
N SER A 26 21.16 -16.62 -14.60
CA SER A 26 21.66 -15.24 -14.47
C SER A 26 22.78 -15.23 -13.42
N PRO A 27 23.89 -14.49 -13.61
CA PRO A 27 24.98 -14.47 -12.63
C PRO A 27 24.42 -14.05 -11.27
N ALA A 28 24.73 -14.84 -10.24
CA ALA A 28 24.36 -14.56 -8.86
C ALA A 28 24.97 -13.21 -8.45
N PHE A 29 24.13 -12.18 -8.38
CA PHE A 29 24.43 -11.01 -7.57
C PHE A 29 24.61 -11.50 -6.12
N ALA A 30 25.66 -11.06 -5.45
CA ALA A 30 25.80 -11.29 -4.02
C ALA A 30 24.71 -10.48 -3.31
N TRP A 31 23.69 -11.16 -2.76
CA TRP A 31 22.62 -10.54 -2.00
C TRP A 31 23.15 -10.14 -0.62
N ALA A 32 23.13 -8.85 -0.30
CA ALA A 32 23.39 -8.38 1.05
C ALA A 32 22.19 -8.69 1.95
N ALA A 33 22.42 -8.92 3.26
CA ALA A 33 21.33 -8.96 4.23
C ALA A 33 20.61 -7.60 4.29
N ALA A 34 19.30 -7.60 4.50
CA ALA A 34 18.54 -6.37 4.69
C ALA A 34 19.08 -5.56 5.90
N PRO A 35 18.87 -4.24 5.92
CA PRO A 35 19.31 -3.39 7.03
C PRO A 35 18.79 -3.88 8.38
N SER A 36 19.61 -3.81 9.43
CA SER A 36 19.27 -4.33 10.76
C SER A 36 18.06 -3.64 11.43
N ASN A 37 17.63 -2.48 10.91
CA ASN A 37 16.48 -1.71 11.37
C ASN A 37 15.22 -1.90 10.51
N ALA A 38 15.27 -2.67 9.41
CA ALA A 38 14.12 -2.92 8.56
C ALA A 38 13.03 -3.74 9.29
N SER A 39 11.76 -3.50 8.98
CA SER A 39 10.64 -4.23 9.58
C SER A 39 10.78 -5.74 9.43
N GLN A 40 10.36 -6.46 10.46
CA GLN A 40 10.41 -7.92 10.54
C GLN A 40 9.07 -8.51 10.10
N VAL A 41 9.09 -9.41 9.13
CA VAL A 41 7.90 -10.04 8.54
C VAL A 41 8.02 -11.55 8.69
N LEU A 42 7.20 -12.13 9.56
CA LEU A 42 7.12 -13.58 9.72
C LEU A 42 6.03 -14.13 8.80
N MET A 43 6.45 -14.94 7.82
CA MET A 43 5.55 -15.65 6.93
C MET A 43 5.17 -16.97 7.60
N VAL A 44 3.90 -17.11 7.96
CA VAL A 44 3.36 -18.31 8.61
C VAL A 44 2.57 -19.08 7.55
N VAL A 45 3.10 -20.24 7.15
CA VAL A 45 2.46 -21.11 6.15
C VAL A 45 1.76 -22.26 6.88
N THR A 46 0.44 -22.26 6.81
CA THR A 46 -0.41 -23.33 7.32
C THR A 46 -0.92 -24.17 6.15
N ASN A 47 -0.35 -25.36 6.02
CA ASN A 47 -0.74 -26.33 5.00
C ASN A 47 -0.91 -27.70 5.65
N SER A 48 -2.05 -28.30 5.38
CA SER A 48 -2.54 -29.53 5.99
C SER A 48 -2.69 -30.62 4.95
N GLN A 49 -2.46 -31.87 5.34
CA GLN A 49 -2.22 -32.97 4.41
C GLN A 49 -3.29 -33.04 3.31
N SER A 50 -4.58 -33.13 3.67
CA SER A 50 -5.68 -33.37 2.73
C SER A 50 -6.10 -32.13 1.92
N MET A 51 -5.68 -30.94 2.34
CA MET A 51 -6.10 -29.69 1.71
C MET A 51 -5.09 -29.15 0.70
N ASP A 52 -3.91 -29.77 0.58
CA ASP A 52 -2.88 -29.39 -0.40
C ASP A 52 -3.14 -29.91 -1.82
N GLY A 53 -4.41 -29.97 -2.18
CA GLY A 53 -4.82 -30.26 -3.53
C GLY A 53 -4.55 -29.10 -4.48
N SER A 54 -5.13 -29.18 -5.67
CA SER A 54 -5.19 -28.03 -6.58
C SER A 54 -6.08 -26.92 -5.99
N THR A 55 -6.30 -25.85 -6.75
CA THR A 55 -7.18 -24.75 -6.31
C THR A 55 -8.61 -25.20 -6.06
N SER A 56 -9.07 -26.33 -6.62
CA SER A 56 -10.47 -26.77 -6.53
C SER A 56 -10.67 -28.28 -6.29
N GLY A 57 -9.62 -29.08 -6.22
CA GLY A 57 -9.74 -30.53 -6.01
C GLY A 57 -8.59 -31.10 -5.20
N ALA A 58 -8.67 -32.39 -4.86
CA ALA A 58 -7.79 -33.06 -3.92
C ALA A 58 -6.33 -33.20 -4.39
N ILE A 59 -5.50 -33.81 -3.54
CA ILE A 59 -4.06 -34.00 -3.75
C ILE A 59 -3.77 -34.81 -5.00
N MET A 60 -2.77 -34.33 -5.75
CA MET A 60 -2.25 -34.97 -6.96
C MET A 60 -0.74 -35.30 -6.86
N ALA A 61 -0.11 -35.12 -5.70
CA ALA A 61 1.28 -35.49 -5.48
C ALA A 61 1.51 -36.98 -5.80
N GLY A 62 2.53 -37.27 -6.61
CA GLY A 62 2.82 -38.62 -7.08
C GLY A 62 1.92 -39.13 -8.23
N SER A 63 0.92 -38.35 -8.65
CA SER A 63 0.10 -38.71 -9.81
C SER A 63 0.95 -38.86 -11.07
N GLY A 64 0.60 -39.83 -11.91
CA GLY A 64 1.35 -40.16 -13.11
C GLY A 64 2.61 -41.00 -12.90
N ASN A 65 2.93 -41.34 -11.65
CA ASN A 65 4.12 -42.12 -11.28
C ASN A 65 3.77 -43.34 -10.40
N LEU A 66 2.70 -44.04 -10.77
CA LEU A 66 2.44 -45.39 -10.24
C LEU A 66 3.47 -46.39 -10.79
N SER A 67 3.63 -47.52 -10.10
CA SER A 67 4.50 -48.60 -10.58
C SER A 67 4.01 -49.17 -11.92
N SER A 68 4.89 -49.83 -12.68
CA SER A 68 4.52 -50.46 -13.95
C SER A 68 3.37 -51.46 -13.82
N ALA A 69 3.18 -52.04 -12.64
CA ALA A 69 2.07 -52.94 -12.32
C ALA A 69 0.70 -52.24 -12.21
N LEU A 70 0.62 -50.91 -12.26
CA LEU A 70 -0.60 -50.12 -12.06
C LEU A 70 -0.88 -49.13 -13.21
N GLN A 71 -0.17 -49.27 -14.34
CA GLN A 71 -0.16 -48.28 -15.42
C GLN A 71 -1.56 -47.99 -16.01
N THR A 72 -2.49 -48.95 -15.98
CA THR A 72 -3.86 -48.76 -16.49
C THR A 72 -4.68 -47.75 -15.66
N LEU A 73 -4.27 -47.48 -14.41
CA LEU A 73 -4.96 -46.51 -13.53
C LEU A 73 -4.62 -45.05 -13.88
N TYR A 74 -3.67 -44.78 -14.77
CA TYR A 74 -3.36 -43.41 -15.21
C TYR A 74 -4.55 -42.71 -15.86
N ASN A 75 -5.45 -43.46 -16.50
CA ASN A 75 -6.62 -42.90 -17.16
C ASN A 75 -7.81 -42.67 -16.21
N SER A 76 -7.78 -43.23 -15.00
CA SER A 76 -8.88 -43.15 -14.03
C SER A 76 -8.59 -42.27 -12.82
N SER A 77 -7.46 -42.49 -12.16
CA SER A 77 -7.19 -41.90 -10.82
C SER A 77 -5.85 -41.19 -10.72
N SER A 78 -4.89 -41.49 -11.60
CA SER A 78 -3.51 -41.00 -11.54
C SER A 78 -3.06 -40.39 -12.88
N PRO A 79 -3.73 -39.34 -13.37
CA PRO A 79 -3.38 -38.68 -14.63
C PRO A 79 -1.91 -38.27 -14.64
N GLN A 80 -1.25 -38.47 -15.78
CA GLN A 80 0.18 -38.16 -15.92
C GLN A 80 0.43 -36.66 -16.02
N ASN A 81 -0.42 -35.96 -16.76
CA ASN A 81 -0.26 -34.55 -17.06
C ASN A 81 -1.48 -33.74 -16.62
N TYR A 82 -1.25 -32.45 -16.35
CA TYR A 82 -2.30 -31.45 -16.16
C TYR A 82 -2.16 -30.32 -17.17
N THR A 83 -3.24 -29.56 -17.36
CA THR A 83 -3.19 -28.29 -18.09
C THR A 83 -2.66 -27.21 -17.18
N ILE A 84 -1.58 -26.53 -17.58
CA ILE A 84 -0.90 -25.53 -16.76
C ILE A 84 -1.85 -24.35 -16.52
N PRO A 85 -2.24 -24.06 -15.26
CA PRO A 85 -3.09 -22.93 -14.95
C PRO A 85 -2.41 -21.59 -15.27
N SER A 86 -3.20 -20.57 -15.64
CA SER A 86 -2.67 -19.23 -15.89
C SER A 86 -1.91 -18.68 -14.67
N GLY A 87 -0.70 -18.16 -14.92
CA GLY A 87 0.18 -17.58 -13.89
C GLY A 87 0.86 -18.60 -12.97
N PHE A 88 0.67 -19.90 -13.19
CA PHE A 88 1.42 -20.95 -12.51
C PHE A 88 2.59 -21.42 -13.38
N THR A 89 3.79 -21.51 -12.79
CA THR A 89 4.97 -22.11 -13.43
C THR A 89 5.28 -23.42 -12.73
N PRO A 90 5.28 -24.57 -13.44
CA PRO A 90 5.66 -25.84 -12.85
C PRO A 90 7.08 -25.77 -12.24
N PRO A 91 7.28 -26.21 -10.98
CA PRO A 91 8.51 -25.94 -10.25
C PRO A 91 9.72 -26.77 -10.69
N VAL A 92 9.52 -27.87 -11.45
CA VAL A 92 10.59 -28.78 -11.87
C VAL A 92 10.64 -28.96 -13.38
N ASN A 93 9.52 -29.32 -14.00
CA ASN A 93 9.41 -29.56 -15.43
C ASN A 93 8.30 -28.67 -16.02
N ALA A 94 8.71 -27.66 -16.79
CA ALA A 94 7.83 -26.67 -17.41
C ALA A 94 6.81 -27.26 -18.40
N GLY A 95 6.99 -28.50 -18.85
CA GLY A 95 6.09 -29.17 -19.78
C GLY A 95 6.21 -28.66 -21.22
N SER A 96 5.22 -29.00 -22.05
CA SER A 96 5.15 -28.59 -23.46
C SER A 96 3.69 -28.43 -23.90
N ALA A 97 3.43 -27.52 -24.84
CA ALA A 97 2.08 -27.24 -25.38
C ALA A 97 1.00 -26.93 -24.32
N GLY A 98 1.38 -26.22 -23.24
CA GLY A 98 0.44 -25.84 -22.17
C GLY A 98 0.09 -26.95 -21.19
N SER A 99 0.80 -28.09 -21.24
CA SER A 99 0.61 -29.21 -20.31
C SER A 99 1.94 -29.65 -19.69
N ALA A 100 1.91 -30.03 -18.42
CA ALA A 100 3.07 -30.50 -17.66
C ALA A 100 2.74 -31.76 -16.85
N PRO A 101 3.74 -32.59 -16.52
CA PRO A 101 3.51 -33.78 -15.70
C PRO A 101 3.24 -33.38 -14.24
N TYR A 102 2.33 -34.09 -13.56
CA TYR A 102 2.08 -33.89 -12.12
C TYR A 102 3.31 -34.25 -11.27
N THR A 103 4.07 -35.27 -11.68
CA THR A 103 5.29 -35.73 -11.00
C THR A 103 6.50 -35.62 -11.92
N ALA A 104 7.60 -35.06 -11.44
CA ALA A 104 8.84 -34.94 -12.21
C ALA A 104 10.06 -35.39 -11.40
N THR A 105 11.13 -35.80 -12.07
CA THR A 105 12.40 -36.17 -11.40
C THR A 105 13.15 -34.92 -10.94
N CYS A 106 13.57 -34.90 -9.67
CA CYS A 106 14.32 -33.82 -9.03
C CYS A 106 15.51 -34.40 -8.26
N GLY A 107 16.68 -34.44 -8.91
CA GLY A 107 17.84 -35.17 -8.37
C GLY A 107 17.58 -36.68 -8.33
N SER A 108 17.74 -37.31 -7.17
CA SER A 108 17.47 -38.75 -6.97
C SER A 108 16.03 -39.06 -6.55
N ASN A 109 15.20 -38.03 -6.34
CA ASN A 109 13.82 -38.16 -5.87
C ASN A 109 12.83 -37.82 -6.99
N LEU A 110 11.56 -38.12 -6.73
CA LEU A 110 10.43 -37.61 -7.49
C LEU A 110 9.84 -36.43 -6.74
N CYS A 111 9.43 -35.39 -7.46
CA CYS A 111 8.85 -34.19 -6.89
C CYS A 111 7.43 -33.94 -7.41
N ASP A 112 6.61 -33.35 -6.56
CA ASP A 112 5.37 -32.68 -6.96
C ASP A 112 5.71 -31.51 -7.89
N ASN A 113 5.29 -31.63 -9.15
CA ASN A 113 5.40 -30.62 -10.19
C ASN A 113 4.02 -30.01 -10.50
N GLY A 114 2.99 -30.38 -9.75
CA GLY A 114 1.62 -29.94 -9.93
C GLY A 114 1.34 -28.57 -9.29
N PRO A 115 0.19 -27.97 -9.62
CA PRO A 115 -0.30 -26.71 -9.05
C PRO A 115 -0.93 -26.94 -7.68
N SER A 116 -0.22 -27.60 -6.76
CA SER A 116 -0.62 -27.73 -5.36
C SER A 116 -0.64 -26.37 -4.67
N ARG A 117 -1.50 -26.20 -3.66
CA ARG A 117 -1.59 -24.95 -2.90
C ARG A 117 -0.24 -24.59 -2.27
N LEU A 118 0.52 -25.58 -1.82
CA LEU A 118 1.85 -25.38 -1.28
C LEU A 118 2.86 -24.94 -2.33
N ASN A 119 2.85 -25.52 -3.54
CA ASN A 119 3.74 -25.05 -4.62
C ASN A 119 3.40 -23.60 -5.02
N MET A 120 2.11 -23.23 -5.08
CA MET A 120 1.71 -21.84 -5.31
C MET A 120 2.18 -20.91 -4.19
N ALA A 121 2.02 -21.32 -2.92
CA ALA A 121 2.48 -20.59 -1.76
C ALA A 121 4.00 -20.37 -1.78
N LYS A 122 4.77 -21.42 -2.04
CA LYS A 122 6.24 -21.37 -2.15
C LYS A 122 6.68 -20.41 -3.26
N ALA A 123 6.03 -20.45 -4.42
CA ALA A 123 6.32 -19.53 -5.52
C ALA A 123 6.03 -18.06 -5.16
N ALA A 124 4.89 -17.78 -4.51
CA ALA A 124 4.54 -16.42 -4.07
C ALA A 124 5.53 -15.86 -3.04
N ILE A 125 5.95 -16.69 -2.08
CA ILE A 125 6.98 -16.33 -1.10
C ILE A 125 8.30 -16.04 -1.81
N GLN A 126 8.73 -16.90 -2.74
CA GLN A 126 9.98 -16.69 -3.49
C GLN A 126 9.97 -15.37 -4.27
N ASN A 127 8.84 -15.02 -4.90
CA ASN A 127 8.69 -13.76 -5.61
C ASN A 127 8.80 -12.54 -4.68
N ALA A 128 8.16 -12.61 -3.50
CA ALA A 128 8.25 -11.54 -2.51
C ALA A 128 9.67 -11.37 -1.96
N LEU A 129 10.37 -12.48 -1.68
CA LEU A 129 11.77 -12.44 -1.25
C LEU A 129 12.68 -11.84 -2.33
N ASN A 130 12.46 -12.18 -3.60
CA ASN A 130 13.22 -11.62 -4.71
C ASN A 130 12.98 -10.10 -4.87
N GLN A 131 11.78 -9.61 -4.56
CA GLN A 131 11.47 -8.20 -4.73
C GLN A 131 11.82 -7.33 -3.51
N TYR A 132 11.67 -7.87 -2.30
CA TYR A 132 11.73 -7.10 -1.05
C TYR A 132 12.76 -7.61 -0.03
N GLY A 133 13.46 -8.71 -0.31
CA GLY A 133 14.40 -9.35 0.62
C GLY A 133 15.61 -8.50 1.03
N ASN A 134 15.88 -7.41 0.31
CA ASN A 134 16.90 -6.42 0.68
C ASN A 134 16.34 -5.25 1.53
N ASN A 135 15.01 -5.12 1.61
CA ASN A 135 14.31 -3.99 2.23
C ASN A 135 13.56 -4.37 3.50
N LEU A 136 13.21 -5.65 3.65
CA LEU A 136 12.50 -6.20 4.79
C LEU A 136 13.24 -7.43 5.32
N ASN A 137 13.13 -7.64 6.63
CA ASN A 137 13.66 -8.83 7.28
C ASN A 137 12.59 -9.91 7.28
N PHE A 138 12.84 -11.05 6.63
CA PHE A 138 11.87 -12.15 6.55
C PHE A 138 12.25 -13.32 7.45
N GLY A 139 11.24 -14.01 7.95
CA GLY A 139 11.33 -15.35 8.54
C GLY A 139 10.23 -16.27 7.99
N LEU A 140 10.41 -17.58 8.08
CA LEU A 140 9.44 -18.59 7.67
C LEU A 140 9.08 -19.50 8.84
N TYR A 141 7.78 -19.68 9.05
CA TYR A 141 7.20 -20.43 10.17
C TYR A 141 6.09 -21.36 9.67
N THR A 142 5.94 -22.54 10.26
CA THR A 142 4.93 -23.53 9.86
C THR A 142 4.45 -24.36 11.06
N TYR A 143 3.59 -25.34 10.85
CA TYR A 143 3.17 -26.28 11.88
C TYR A 143 4.34 -27.10 12.44
N ASN A 144 4.34 -27.34 13.75
CA ASN A 144 5.34 -28.20 14.37
C ASN A 144 4.91 -29.66 14.19
N THR A 145 5.51 -30.34 13.20
CA THR A 145 5.27 -31.76 12.89
C THR A 145 6.54 -32.57 13.05
N SER A 146 6.40 -33.82 13.47
CA SER A 146 7.49 -34.80 13.55
C SER A 146 6.98 -36.21 13.23
N SER A 147 7.89 -37.16 13.04
CA SER A 147 7.54 -38.53 12.61
C SER A 147 6.75 -38.53 11.29
N VAL A 148 7.19 -37.70 10.33
CA VAL A 148 6.57 -37.59 9.01
C VAL A 148 6.91 -38.81 8.18
N ASN A 149 5.89 -39.48 7.66
CA ASN A 149 6.02 -40.67 6.82
C ASN A 149 5.26 -40.47 5.50
N THR A 150 5.72 -41.15 4.45
CA THR A 150 5.05 -41.17 3.15
C THR A 150 3.99 -42.26 3.14
N TYR A 151 2.79 -41.91 2.70
CA TYR A 151 1.63 -42.79 2.58
C TYR A 151 1.20 -42.88 1.12
N THR A 152 0.57 -44.00 0.76
CA THR A 152 -0.10 -44.12 -0.53
C THR A 152 -1.46 -43.41 -0.44
N THR A 153 -1.88 -42.77 -1.53
CA THR A 153 -3.16 -42.06 -1.60
C THR A 153 -4.12 -42.72 -2.58
N TRP A 154 -5.41 -42.70 -2.26
CA TRP A 154 -6.49 -43.17 -3.14
C TRP A 154 -7.55 -42.07 -3.30
N VAL A 155 -7.96 -41.83 -4.56
CA VAL A 155 -9.23 -41.15 -4.81
C VAL A 155 -10.36 -42.08 -4.41
N TYR A 156 -11.45 -41.53 -3.89
CA TYR A 156 -12.65 -42.31 -3.66
C TYR A 156 -13.84 -41.74 -4.42
N TYR A 157 -14.66 -42.65 -4.93
CA TYR A 157 -15.91 -42.35 -5.60
C TYR A 157 -17.05 -42.92 -4.78
N MET A 158 -18.14 -42.15 -4.64
CA MET A 158 -19.35 -42.58 -3.97
C MET A 158 -20.44 -42.87 -5.00
N SER A 159 -21.12 -43.98 -4.84
CA SER A 159 -22.16 -44.42 -5.78
C SER A 159 -23.46 -43.62 -5.63
N PRO A 160 -24.27 -43.52 -6.69
CA PRO A 160 -25.68 -43.17 -6.56
C PRO A 160 -26.45 -44.19 -5.70
N ALA A 161 -27.67 -43.84 -5.31
CA ALA A 161 -28.55 -44.77 -4.60
C ALA A 161 -28.73 -46.07 -5.42
N GLY A 162 -28.41 -47.21 -4.80
CA GLY A 162 -28.50 -48.53 -5.44
C GLY A 162 -27.19 -49.07 -6.01
N GLY A 163 -26.08 -48.34 -5.88
CA GLY A 163 -24.74 -48.79 -6.28
C GLY A 163 -24.24 -48.17 -7.60
N PHE A 164 -23.02 -48.52 -7.99
CA PHE A 164 -22.41 -48.03 -9.23
C PHE A 164 -23.09 -48.62 -10.46
N THR A 165 -23.23 -47.79 -11.50
CA THR A 165 -23.63 -48.24 -12.84
C THR A 165 -22.54 -47.87 -13.85
N PHE A 166 -22.50 -48.58 -14.98
CA PHE A 166 -21.41 -48.46 -15.96
C PHE A 166 -21.97 -48.15 -17.34
N THR A 167 -21.28 -47.28 -18.08
CA THR A 167 -21.74 -46.75 -19.38
C THR A 167 -20.56 -46.46 -20.32
N ASN A 168 -20.85 -46.37 -21.62
CA ASN A 168 -19.90 -45.90 -22.65
C ASN A 168 -20.12 -44.44 -23.05
N THR A 169 -21.08 -43.76 -22.41
CA THR A 169 -21.39 -42.36 -22.67
C THR A 169 -20.95 -41.51 -21.48
N ALA A 170 -20.01 -40.58 -21.71
CA ALA A 170 -19.63 -39.59 -20.71
C ALA A 170 -20.77 -38.59 -20.49
N SER A 171 -21.05 -38.25 -19.23
CA SER A 171 -21.93 -37.14 -18.87
C SER A 171 -21.18 -35.81 -18.95
N THR A 172 -21.79 -34.80 -19.59
CA THR A 172 -21.23 -33.44 -19.68
C THR A 172 -21.62 -32.52 -18.52
N THR A 173 -22.56 -32.95 -17.66
CA THR A 173 -23.08 -32.18 -16.51
C THR A 173 -22.62 -32.74 -15.17
N GLY A 174 -21.59 -33.60 -15.16
CA GLY A 174 -21.14 -34.34 -13.97
C GLY A 174 -21.86 -35.67 -13.80
N GLY A 175 -21.32 -36.52 -12.92
CA GLY A 175 -21.93 -37.82 -12.57
C GLY A 175 -21.34 -39.05 -13.29
N THR A 176 -20.27 -38.91 -14.07
CA THR A 176 -19.51 -40.06 -14.60
C THR A 176 -18.00 -39.81 -14.53
N VAL A 177 -17.22 -40.82 -14.16
CA VAL A 177 -15.74 -40.83 -14.18
C VAL A 177 -15.23 -41.99 -15.02
N ALA A 178 -13.95 -41.97 -15.40
CA ALA A 178 -13.34 -43.09 -16.09
C ALA A 178 -13.35 -44.35 -15.21
N ASN A 179 -13.80 -45.46 -15.78
CA ASN A 179 -13.89 -46.74 -15.07
C ASN A 179 -12.49 -47.33 -14.82
N PRO A 180 -12.05 -47.51 -13.56
CA PRO A 180 -10.73 -48.06 -13.26
C PRO A 180 -10.57 -49.52 -13.71
N CYS A 181 -11.67 -50.22 -13.98
CA CYS A 181 -11.70 -51.60 -14.47
C CYS A 181 -12.03 -51.71 -15.96
N TYR A 182 -12.00 -50.62 -16.73
CA TYR A 182 -12.17 -50.71 -18.19
C TYR A 182 -11.05 -51.55 -18.82
N ASN A 183 -11.41 -52.56 -19.64
CA ASN A 183 -10.48 -53.50 -20.28
C ASN A 183 -9.49 -54.22 -19.33
N TYR A 184 -9.85 -54.41 -18.05
CA TYR A 184 -8.95 -54.97 -17.03
C TYR A 184 -8.42 -56.38 -17.36
N THR A 185 -9.06 -57.14 -18.25
CA THR A 185 -8.64 -58.48 -18.67
C THR A 185 -7.25 -58.49 -19.35
N THR A 186 -6.87 -57.35 -19.92
CA THR A 186 -5.57 -57.08 -20.56
C THR A 186 -4.63 -56.24 -19.69
N ALA A 187 -5.08 -55.83 -18.49
CA ALA A 187 -4.25 -55.10 -17.54
C ALA A 187 -3.18 -56.01 -16.92
N THR A 188 -2.26 -55.37 -16.21
CA THR A 188 -1.23 -56.00 -15.37
C THR A 188 -1.84 -56.89 -14.29
N SER A 189 -1.07 -57.88 -13.80
CA SER A 189 -1.57 -58.90 -12.87
C SER A 189 -2.25 -58.33 -11.62
N THR A 190 -1.74 -57.22 -11.07
CA THR A 190 -2.31 -56.55 -9.89
C THR A 190 -3.70 -55.97 -10.19
N VAL A 191 -3.80 -55.01 -11.13
CA VAL A 191 -5.10 -54.40 -11.48
C VAL A 191 -6.08 -55.43 -12.02
N LYS A 192 -5.59 -56.41 -12.80
CA LYS A 192 -6.42 -57.52 -13.28
C LYS A 192 -7.00 -58.34 -12.13
N SER A 193 -6.22 -58.64 -11.10
CA SER A 193 -6.71 -59.36 -9.91
C SER A 193 -7.77 -58.56 -9.18
N ASP A 194 -7.49 -57.28 -8.91
CA ASP A 194 -8.38 -56.38 -8.18
C ASP A 194 -9.74 -56.26 -8.90
N CYS A 195 -9.68 -55.93 -10.18
CA CYS A 195 -10.86 -55.78 -11.02
C CYS A 195 -11.57 -57.11 -11.33
N THR A 196 -10.90 -58.27 -11.27
CA THR A 196 -11.59 -59.57 -11.40
C THR A 196 -12.52 -59.80 -10.21
N ALA A 197 -12.05 -59.50 -8.99
CA ALA A 197 -12.85 -59.63 -7.78
C ALA A 197 -14.05 -58.67 -7.80
N ILE A 198 -13.82 -57.42 -8.21
CA ILE A 198 -14.88 -56.40 -8.34
C ILE A 198 -15.86 -56.75 -9.47
N ALA A 199 -15.38 -57.25 -10.61
CA ALA A 199 -16.25 -57.62 -11.73
C ALA A 199 -17.19 -58.78 -11.39
N ALA A 200 -16.78 -59.69 -10.51
CA ALA A 200 -17.65 -60.78 -10.03
C ALA A 200 -18.89 -60.26 -9.30
N HIS A 201 -18.77 -59.13 -8.58
CA HIS A 201 -19.90 -58.45 -7.92
C HIS A 201 -20.94 -57.92 -8.92
N TYR A 202 -20.48 -57.44 -10.09
CA TYR A 202 -21.34 -56.85 -11.15
C TYR A 202 -21.63 -57.80 -12.33
N SER A 203 -21.46 -59.12 -12.16
CA SER A 203 -21.70 -60.11 -13.23
C SER A 203 -20.83 -59.92 -14.50
N ALA A 204 -19.54 -59.60 -14.34
CA ALA A 204 -18.47 -59.55 -15.34
C ALA A 204 -18.58 -58.53 -16.52
N ASN A 205 -19.60 -57.67 -16.57
CA ASN A 205 -19.79 -56.74 -17.69
C ASN A 205 -19.02 -55.41 -17.60
N ILE A 206 -18.41 -55.09 -16.45
CA ILE A 206 -17.78 -53.78 -16.22
C ILE A 206 -16.55 -53.52 -17.10
N ALA A 207 -15.89 -54.57 -17.61
CA ALA A 207 -14.72 -54.42 -18.48
C ALA A 207 -15.02 -53.71 -19.80
N ASN A 208 -16.29 -53.73 -20.25
CA ASN A 208 -16.71 -53.22 -21.56
C ASN A 208 -17.18 -51.77 -21.54
N PHE A 209 -17.17 -51.12 -20.38
CA PHE A 209 -17.69 -49.76 -20.20
C PHE A 209 -16.57 -48.80 -19.83
N GLN A 210 -16.45 -47.72 -20.60
CA GLN A 210 -15.41 -46.70 -20.41
C GLN A 210 -15.62 -45.85 -19.15
N TYR A 211 -16.87 -45.71 -18.69
CA TYR A 211 -17.23 -44.81 -17.62
C TYR A 211 -18.03 -45.51 -16.51
N MET A 212 -17.84 -45.02 -15.29
CA MET A 212 -18.58 -45.38 -14.08
C MET A 212 -19.41 -44.17 -13.62
N THR A 213 -20.71 -44.37 -13.38
CA THR A 213 -21.60 -43.34 -12.88
C THR A 213 -21.41 -43.17 -11.37
N ILE A 214 -21.20 -41.93 -10.92
CA ILE A 214 -20.94 -41.60 -9.52
C ILE A 214 -21.94 -40.55 -9.01
N ALA A 215 -22.18 -40.53 -7.70
CA ALA A 215 -22.89 -39.43 -7.06
C ALA A 215 -21.94 -38.24 -6.84
N ILE A 216 -20.75 -38.51 -6.29
CA ILE A 216 -19.76 -37.50 -5.94
C ILE A 216 -18.37 -38.15 -5.83
N ALA A 217 -17.32 -37.40 -6.14
CA ALA A 217 -15.93 -37.80 -6.04
C ALA A 217 -15.21 -37.06 -4.90
N SER A 218 -14.14 -37.65 -4.38
CA SER A 218 -13.30 -36.98 -3.40
C SER A 218 -12.57 -35.73 -3.96
N ASP A 219 -12.46 -35.63 -5.28
CA ASP A 219 -11.93 -34.46 -5.98
C ASP A 219 -12.91 -33.29 -6.09
N ASP A 220 -14.20 -33.53 -5.83
CA ASP A 220 -15.20 -32.46 -5.96
C ASP A 220 -14.94 -31.37 -4.89
N PRO A 221 -15.08 -30.07 -5.22
CA PRO A 221 -14.72 -28.98 -4.31
C PRO A 221 -15.43 -29.00 -2.95
N THR A 222 -16.60 -29.65 -2.88
CA THR A 222 -17.40 -29.80 -1.64
C THR A 222 -16.90 -30.91 -0.72
N VAL A 223 -16.06 -31.82 -1.23
CA VAL A 223 -15.42 -32.92 -0.49
C VAL A 223 -13.95 -32.61 -0.29
N ASN A 224 -13.22 -32.32 -1.38
CA ASN A 224 -11.81 -31.93 -1.42
C ASN A 224 -10.92 -32.78 -0.49
N ASP A 225 -10.92 -34.10 -0.72
CA ASP A 225 -10.34 -35.08 0.18
C ASP A 225 -9.68 -36.26 -0.57
N VAL A 226 -8.87 -37.02 0.14
CA VAL A 226 -8.19 -38.21 -0.38
C VAL A 226 -7.98 -39.22 0.75
N PHE A 227 -8.08 -40.50 0.45
CA PHE A 227 -7.80 -41.54 1.42
C PHE A 227 -6.29 -41.79 1.54
N TYR A 228 -5.79 -41.91 2.77
CA TYR A 228 -4.40 -42.23 3.10
C TYR A 228 -4.28 -43.63 3.69
N GLY A 229 -3.36 -44.44 3.17
CA GLY A 229 -3.09 -45.79 3.66
C GLY A 229 -1.60 -46.12 3.74
N SER A 230 -1.21 -46.91 4.74
CA SER A 230 0.18 -47.29 5.06
C SER A 230 0.85 -48.24 4.06
N GLY A 231 0.32 -48.34 2.83
CA GLY A 231 0.70 -49.34 1.83
C GLY A 231 0.16 -50.74 2.17
N GLY A 232 0.20 -51.66 1.19
CA GLY A 232 -0.24 -53.05 1.36
C GLY A 232 -1.73 -53.31 1.07
N TYR A 233 -2.52 -52.26 0.84
CA TYR A 233 -3.88 -52.37 0.32
C TYR A 233 -3.90 -52.56 -1.20
N HIS A 234 -5.03 -53.04 -1.72
CA HIS A 234 -5.25 -53.22 -3.15
C HIS A 234 -5.33 -51.88 -3.88
N SER A 235 -5.02 -51.90 -5.18
CA SER A 235 -4.94 -50.70 -6.00
C SER A 235 -6.32 -50.19 -6.43
N VAL A 236 -7.29 -51.11 -6.54
CA VAL A 236 -8.71 -50.81 -6.73
C VAL A 236 -9.49 -51.58 -5.66
N MET A 237 -10.27 -50.86 -4.86
CA MET A 237 -11.06 -51.43 -3.75
C MET A 237 -12.52 -50.99 -3.86
N LEU A 238 -13.43 -51.87 -3.45
CA LEU A 238 -14.87 -51.62 -3.38
C LEU A 238 -15.40 -52.01 -2.00
N ASP A 239 -15.94 -51.03 -1.29
CA ASP A 239 -16.66 -51.21 -0.03
C ASP A 239 -18.16 -51.24 -0.31
N PHE A 240 -18.89 -52.23 0.23
CA PHE A 240 -20.32 -52.42 -0.01
C PHE A 240 -21.00 -53.24 1.11
N GLY A 241 -22.32 -53.39 1.03
CA GLY A 241 -23.11 -54.16 2.00
C GLY A 241 -23.62 -53.30 3.16
N SER A 242 -23.71 -53.89 4.36
CA SER A 242 -24.25 -53.17 5.52
C SER A 242 -23.31 -52.05 5.98
N ILE A 243 -23.80 -50.82 6.03
CA ILE A 243 -23.05 -49.64 6.46
C ILE A 243 -23.28 -49.41 7.96
N ASN A 244 -22.22 -49.28 8.75
CA ASN A 244 -22.29 -49.03 10.18
C ASN A 244 -21.32 -47.92 10.64
N PRO A 245 -21.82 -46.81 11.22
CA PRO A 245 -23.23 -46.39 11.21
C PRO A 245 -23.70 -46.05 9.79
N ALA A 246 -25.02 -46.01 9.56
CA ALA A 246 -25.59 -45.69 8.24
C ALA A 246 -25.19 -44.31 7.70
N THR A 247 -24.79 -43.39 8.58
CA THR A 247 -24.23 -42.07 8.27
C THR A 247 -23.19 -41.71 9.35
N PRO A 248 -22.12 -40.97 9.01
CA PRO A 248 -21.16 -40.48 10.00
C PRO A 248 -21.73 -39.38 10.92
N PHE A 249 -22.92 -38.86 10.64
CA PHE A 249 -23.48 -37.67 11.29
C PHE A 249 -24.44 -38.01 12.46
N PRO A 250 -24.84 -37.02 13.29
CA PRO A 250 -25.84 -37.20 14.33
C PRO A 250 -27.18 -37.73 13.78
N PRO A 251 -27.93 -38.55 14.53
CA PRO A 251 -27.67 -38.96 15.93
C PRO A 251 -26.66 -40.11 16.07
N ASN A 252 -26.10 -40.65 14.99
CA ASN A 252 -25.21 -41.82 15.05
C ASN A 252 -23.83 -41.52 15.62
N ARG A 253 -23.27 -40.35 15.33
CA ARG A 253 -22.04 -39.82 15.94
C ARG A 253 -22.23 -38.33 16.23
N SER A 254 -21.91 -37.90 17.44
CA SER A 254 -22.01 -36.50 17.86
C SER A 254 -20.80 -35.68 17.42
N LEU A 255 -20.90 -34.35 17.52
CA LEU A 255 -19.74 -33.45 17.43
C LEU A 255 -18.64 -33.83 18.45
N SER A 256 -19.01 -34.25 19.67
CA SER A 256 -18.03 -34.73 20.66
C SER A 256 -17.30 -36.02 20.25
N ASN A 257 -17.92 -36.87 19.42
CA ASN A 257 -17.20 -37.99 18.82
C ASN A 257 -16.22 -37.52 17.74
N TYR A 258 -16.52 -36.43 17.03
CA TYR A 258 -15.59 -35.80 16.10
C TYR A 258 -14.39 -35.18 16.83
N GLU A 259 -14.66 -34.39 17.88
CA GLU A 259 -13.67 -33.75 18.75
C GLU A 259 -12.64 -34.74 19.30
N SER A 260 -13.09 -35.92 19.70
CA SER A 260 -12.25 -37.01 20.20
C SER A 260 -11.63 -37.91 19.12
N GLY A 261 -11.80 -37.58 17.83
CA GLY A 261 -11.25 -38.36 16.72
C GLY A 261 -11.88 -39.75 16.54
N SER A 262 -13.09 -39.96 17.06
CA SER A 262 -13.79 -41.26 17.12
C SER A 262 -14.83 -41.46 16.02
N ILE A 263 -14.63 -40.81 14.86
CA ILE A 263 -15.53 -40.94 13.70
C ILE A 263 -15.01 -42.01 12.77
N THR A 264 -15.84 -43.00 12.50
CA THR A 264 -15.55 -44.08 11.55
C THR A 264 -16.85 -44.57 10.93
N VAL A 265 -16.84 -44.81 9.62
CA VAL A 265 -17.88 -45.52 8.88
C VAL A 265 -17.28 -46.84 8.40
N SER A 266 -18.01 -47.94 8.57
CA SER A 266 -17.57 -49.28 8.17
C SER A 266 -18.58 -49.98 7.27
N TYR A 267 -18.08 -50.83 6.39
CA TYR A 267 -18.88 -51.65 5.48
C TYR A 267 -18.75 -53.12 5.85
N GLY A 268 -19.87 -53.86 5.72
CA GLY A 268 -19.93 -55.29 6.03
C GLY A 268 -19.16 -56.16 5.04
N SER A 269 -18.74 -55.62 3.89
CA SER A 269 -17.97 -56.32 2.87
C SER A 269 -17.05 -55.36 2.12
N ALA A 270 -15.90 -55.90 1.71
CA ALA A 270 -14.94 -55.18 0.88
C ALA A 270 -14.30 -56.15 -0.13
N LEU A 271 -14.06 -55.67 -1.34
CA LEU A 271 -13.42 -56.41 -2.43
C LEU A 271 -12.21 -55.65 -2.98
N PRO A 272 -11.11 -56.33 -3.31
CA PRO A 272 -10.82 -57.74 -3.02
C PRO A 272 -10.65 -58.02 -1.51
N SER A 273 -10.57 -59.29 -1.10
CA SER A 273 -10.29 -59.64 0.30
C SER A 273 -8.97 -59.01 0.78
N GLY A 274 -8.97 -58.42 1.98
CA GLY A 274 -7.85 -57.62 2.50
C GLY A 274 -7.88 -56.14 2.12
N SER A 275 -8.95 -55.68 1.45
CA SER A 275 -9.23 -54.26 1.27
C SER A 275 -9.63 -53.59 2.58
N ILE A 276 -9.57 -52.26 2.60
CA ILE A 276 -10.14 -51.47 3.69
C ILE A 276 -11.64 -51.75 3.81
N SER A 277 -12.20 -51.60 5.01
CA SER A 277 -13.64 -51.72 5.24
C SER A 277 -14.13 -50.69 6.25
N ALA A 278 -13.27 -49.74 6.63
CA ALA A 278 -13.54 -48.71 7.60
C ALA A 278 -12.68 -47.47 7.32
N THR A 279 -13.31 -46.29 7.30
CA THR A 279 -12.65 -45.00 7.05
C THR A 279 -13.13 -43.93 8.04
N GLY A 280 -12.24 -42.98 8.36
CA GLY A 280 -12.50 -41.82 9.21
C GLY A 280 -12.11 -40.51 8.51
N PRO A 281 -12.36 -39.35 9.14
CA PRO A 281 -12.17 -38.06 8.50
C PRO A 281 -10.70 -37.65 8.41
N THR A 282 -10.35 -36.93 7.35
CA THR A 282 -9.11 -36.15 7.24
C THR A 282 -9.31 -34.70 7.71
N ASN A 283 -8.35 -33.81 7.46
CA ASN A 283 -8.51 -32.37 7.72
C ASN A 283 -9.66 -31.73 6.91
N ALA A 284 -10.02 -32.31 5.75
CA ALA A 284 -11.19 -31.87 4.98
C ALA A 284 -12.51 -32.15 5.74
N GLY A 285 -12.45 -33.03 6.73
CA GLY A 285 -13.53 -33.38 7.65
C GLY A 285 -14.58 -34.31 7.07
N TYR A 286 -14.46 -34.73 5.81
CA TYR A 286 -15.40 -35.63 5.15
C TYR A 286 -15.08 -37.10 5.43
N VAL A 287 -16.11 -37.94 5.50
CA VAL A 287 -15.99 -39.41 5.60
C VAL A 287 -16.84 -40.03 4.50
N PRO A 288 -16.30 -40.88 3.61
CA PRO A 288 -17.09 -41.43 2.51
C PRO A 288 -18.18 -42.38 3.02
N TYR A 289 -19.43 -42.12 2.62
CA TYR A 289 -20.58 -42.98 2.91
C TYR A 289 -21.60 -42.96 1.76
N SER A 290 -21.87 -44.13 1.16
CA SER A 290 -22.89 -44.33 0.12
C SER A 290 -23.20 -45.83 0.00
N THR A 291 -24.08 -46.26 -0.92
CA THR A 291 -24.38 -47.69 -1.08
C THR A 291 -23.11 -48.53 -1.32
N GLU A 292 -22.19 -47.97 -2.11
CA GLU A 292 -20.90 -48.55 -2.47
C GLU A 292 -19.86 -47.43 -2.61
N VAL A 293 -18.65 -47.63 -2.09
CA VAL A 293 -17.52 -46.68 -2.22
C VAL A 293 -16.38 -47.38 -2.93
N MET A 294 -15.89 -46.78 -4.01
CA MET A 294 -14.76 -47.31 -4.76
C MET A 294 -13.52 -46.45 -4.52
N TYR A 295 -12.43 -47.06 -4.07
CA TYR A 295 -11.14 -46.42 -3.86
C TYR A 295 -10.17 -46.83 -4.95
N VAL A 296 -9.48 -45.87 -5.56
CA VAL A 296 -8.56 -46.12 -6.67
C VAL A 296 -7.23 -45.42 -6.41
N GLN A 297 -6.13 -46.18 -6.44
CA GLN A 297 -4.81 -45.70 -6.09
C GLN A 297 -4.38 -44.56 -7.01
N ARG A 298 -3.84 -43.48 -6.41
CA ARG A 298 -3.51 -42.23 -7.11
C ARG A 298 -2.02 -41.92 -7.08
N GLY A 299 -1.43 -41.85 -5.90
CA GLY A 299 -0.09 -41.32 -5.72
C GLY A 299 0.41 -41.47 -4.31
N PHE A 300 1.05 -40.42 -3.79
CA PHE A 300 1.54 -40.39 -2.41
C PHE A 300 1.11 -39.11 -1.70
N GLY A 301 1.27 -39.11 -0.37
CA GLY A 301 1.11 -37.94 0.47
C GLY A 301 1.88 -38.13 1.77
N TYR A 302 1.84 -37.14 2.65
CA TYR A 302 2.53 -37.17 3.93
C TYR A 302 1.56 -37.24 5.09
N TYR A 303 1.97 -37.95 6.13
CA TYR A 303 1.25 -38.04 7.40
C TYR A 303 2.24 -37.86 8.53
N ALA A 304 1.99 -36.89 9.41
CA ALA A 304 2.75 -36.70 10.64
C ALA A 304 2.16 -37.53 11.77
N GLY A 305 2.95 -38.47 12.30
CA GLY A 305 2.56 -39.23 13.49
C GLY A 305 2.42 -38.36 14.76
N ASN A 306 3.12 -37.21 14.79
CA ASN A 306 3.11 -36.26 15.89
C ASN A 306 3.02 -34.83 15.36
N PHE A 307 2.16 -34.00 15.96
CA PHE A 307 2.07 -32.58 15.68
C PHE A 307 1.59 -31.81 16.92
N SER A 308 1.91 -30.52 17.01
CA SER A 308 1.56 -29.70 18.18
C SER A 308 0.28 -28.90 17.97
N SER A 309 -0.63 -28.96 18.96
CA SER A 309 -1.79 -28.06 19.04
C SER A 309 -1.45 -26.66 19.52
N ASN A 310 -0.27 -26.46 20.14
CA ASN A 310 0.03 -25.28 20.96
C ASN A 310 1.18 -24.41 20.45
N THR A 311 1.97 -24.89 19.48
CA THR A 311 3.06 -24.11 18.91
C THR A 311 3.34 -24.50 17.46
N GLY A 312 4.04 -23.62 16.73
CA GLY A 312 4.61 -23.92 15.43
C GLY A 312 6.12 -24.17 15.49
N ALA A 313 6.75 -24.20 14.33
CA ALA A 313 8.18 -24.39 14.16
C ALA A 313 8.77 -23.33 13.21
N THR A 314 9.94 -22.80 13.59
CA THR A 314 10.75 -21.94 12.73
C THR A 314 11.40 -22.79 11.65
N VAL A 315 11.07 -22.51 10.39
CA VAL A 315 11.71 -23.16 9.22
C VAL A 315 12.93 -22.37 8.81
N VAL A 316 12.78 -21.04 8.70
CA VAL A 316 13.86 -20.12 8.40
C VAL A 316 13.83 -19.00 9.45
N PRO A 317 14.89 -18.82 10.25
CA PRO A 317 14.95 -17.75 11.24
C PRO A 317 14.85 -16.37 10.59
N MET A 318 14.27 -15.41 11.31
CA MET A 318 14.26 -13.99 10.99
C MET A 318 15.68 -13.49 10.70
N ASN A 319 15.81 -12.56 9.74
CA ASN A 319 17.08 -11.98 9.28
C ASN A 319 18.02 -12.95 8.55
N SER A 320 17.52 -14.12 8.13
CA SER A 320 18.30 -15.02 7.27
C SER A 320 18.42 -14.45 5.86
N ALA A 321 19.53 -14.72 5.18
CA ALA A 321 19.69 -14.39 3.76
C ALA A 321 18.59 -15.07 2.92
N VAL A 322 18.17 -14.43 1.83
CA VAL A 322 17.15 -14.97 0.91
C VAL A 322 17.49 -16.39 0.43
N THR A 323 18.78 -16.70 0.25
CA THR A 323 19.26 -18.03 -0.14
C THR A 323 18.94 -19.13 0.88
N SER A 324 18.77 -18.79 2.16
CA SER A 324 18.41 -19.74 3.23
C SER A 324 17.00 -20.30 3.07
N PHE A 325 16.13 -19.65 2.29
CA PHE A 325 14.76 -20.11 2.02
C PHE A 325 14.72 -21.19 0.93
N ALA A 326 15.75 -21.32 0.10
CA ALA A 326 15.73 -22.16 -1.09
C ALA A 326 15.39 -23.63 -0.80
N SER A 327 15.94 -24.20 0.27
CA SER A 327 15.63 -25.58 0.64
C SER A 327 14.19 -25.75 1.15
N ALA A 328 13.68 -24.78 1.92
CA ALA A 328 12.33 -24.85 2.48
C ALA A 328 11.25 -24.69 1.40
N LEU A 329 11.54 -23.89 0.37
CA LEU A 329 10.64 -23.57 -0.74
C LEU A 329 10.78 -24.50 -1.95
N ALA A 330 11.63 -25.54 -1.87
CA ALA A 330 11.70 -26.56 -2.90
C ALA A 330 10.38 -27.36 -3.00
N PRO A 331 10.04 -27.90 -4.18
CA PRO A 331 8.86 -28.76 -4.34
C PRO A 331 8.96 -30.02 -3.48
N GLU A 332 7.80 -30.52 -3.03
CA GLU A 332 7.75 -31.72 -2.19
C GLU A 332 8.28 -32.94 -2.94
N THR A 333 9.22 -33.66 -2.34
CA THR A 333 9.74 -34.91 -2.88
C THR A 333 8.82 -36.09 -2.56
N ASN A 334 9.22 -37.31 -2.91
CA ASN A 334 8.61 -38.57 -2.45
C ASN A 334 9.35 -39.17 -1.24
N SER A 335 10.18 -38.38 -0.56
CA SER A 335 10.97 -38.82 0.61
C SER A 335 10.59 -38.01 1.83
N SER A 336 10.53 -38.64 3.01
CA SER A 336 10.35 -37.91 4.28
C SER A 336 11.66 -37.34 4.86
N SER A 337 12.81 -37.67 4.29
CA SER A 337 14.13 -37.27 4.81
C SER A 337 14.66 -35.93 4.28
N THR A 338 13.96 -35.32 3.33
CA THR A 338 14.34 -34.04 2.73
C THR A 338 13.74 -32.86 3.49
N SER A 339 14.36 -31.69 3.36
CA SER A 339 14.15 -30.53 4.24
C SER A 339 13.13 -29.50 3.75
N GLU A 340 12.52 -29.69 2.59
CA GLU A 340 11.43 -28.82 2.14
C GLU A 340 10.20 -28.93 3.04
N ILE A 341 9.41 -27.85 3.10
CA ILE A 341 8.12 -27.90 3.80
C ILE A 341 7.22 -28.93 3.09
N LYS A 342 6.57 -29.77 3.90
CA LYS A 342 5.66 -30.82 3.45
C LYS A 342 4.26 -30.62 4.00
N SER A 343 3.25 -31.02 3.25
CA SER A 343 1.88 -31.06 3.72
C SER A 343 1.62 -32.30 4.57
N SER A 344 2.06 -32.27 5.83
CA SER A 344 2.06 -33.45 6.72
C SER A 344 1.11 -33.34 7.91
N ALA A 345 0.61 -32.14 8.21
CA ALA A 345 -0.26 -31.92 9.37
C ALA A 345 -1.64 -32.55 9.14
N VAL A 346 -2.08 -33.42 10.05
CA VAL A 346 -3.34 -34.17 9.93
C VAL A 346 -4.57 -33.29 10.22
N GLN A 347 -4.35 -32.20 10.96
CA GLN A 347 -5.30 -31.11 11.20
C GLN A 347 -4.60 -29.76 11.02
N SER A 348 -5.36 -28.67 11.09
CA SER A 348 -4.90 -27.28 11.00
C SER A 348 -4.93 -26.58 12.38
N PRO A 349 -3.92 -26.78 13.26
CA PRO A 349 -3.82 -26.13 14.58
C PRO A 349 -3.39 -24.66 14.47
N THR A 350 -4.21 -23.85 13.81
CA THR A 350 -3.92 -22.45 13.47
C THR A 350 -3.71 -21.58 14.71
N ALA A 351 -4.43 -21.84 15.81
CA ALA A 351 -4.21 -21.13 17.07
C ALA A 351 -2.81 -21.39 17.67
N GLY A 352 -2.37 -22.66 17.64
CA GLY A 352 -1.07 -23.07 18.16
C GLY A 352 0.08 -22.45 17.39
N VAL A 353 0.07 -22.52 16.06
CA VAL A 353 1.13 -21.92 15.23
C VAL A 353 1.23 -20.41 15.43
N LEU A 354 0.10 -19.70 15.60
CA LEU A 354 0.09 -18.25 15.84
C LEU A 354 0.54 -17.88 17.25
N THR A 355 0.23 -18.71 18.25
CA THR A 355 0.75 -18.58 19.62
C THR A 355 2.27 -18.77 19.65
N GLY A 356 2.77 -19.78 18.92
CA GLY A 356 4.21 -20.00 18.72
C GLY A 356 4.88 -18.84 17.98
N ALA A 357 4.24 -18.33 16.92
CA ALA A 357 4.73 -17.18 16.15
C ALA A 357 4.86 -15.92 17.01
N GLN A 358 3.87 -15.63 17.87
CA GLN A 358 3.96 -14.53 18.83
C GLN A 358 5.16 -14.72 19.77
N SER A 359 5.32 -15.92 20.32
CA SER A 359 6.42 -16.23 21.25
C SER A 359 7.78 -16.10 20.56
N TYR A 360 7.90 -16.56 19.32
CA TYR A 360 9.09 -16.41 18.49
C TYR A 360 9.43 -14.93 18.25
N LEU A 361 8.47 -14.12 17.80
CA LEU A 361 8.67 -12.69 17.51
C LEU A 361 9.02 -11.89 18.77
N LYS A 362 8.38 -12.17 19.91
CA LYS A 362 8.72 -11.55 21.20
C LYS A 362 10.14 -11.90 21.68
N GLY A 363 10.65 -13.06 21.29
CA GLY A 363 12.02 -13.49 21.60
C GLY A 363 13.09 -12.81 20.74
N LEU A 364 12.71 -12.10 19.68
CA LEU A 364 13.65 -11.37 18.83
C LEU A 364 14.00 -10.01 19.44
N THR A 365 15.26 -9.61 19.31
CA THR A 365 15.66 -8.24 19.58
C THR A 365 15.13 -7.32 18.49
N THR A 366 14.36 -6.31 18.88
CA THR A 366 13.92 -5.25 17.97
C THR A 366 14.78 -4.01 18.18
N GLN A 367 15.22 -3.41 17.07
CA GLN A 367 15.85 -2.10 17.11
C GLN A 367 14.80 -1.01 17.39
N SER A 368 15.26 0.17 17.80
CA SER A 368 14.36 1.32 17.92
C SER A 368 13.63 1.53 16.59
N CYS A 369 12.30 1.60 16.64
CA CYS A 369 11.41 1.83 15.50
C CYS A 369 11.17 0.63 14.55
N GLN A 370 11.71 -0.55 14.87
CA GLN A 370 11.50 -1.74 14.06
C GLN A 370 10.13 -2.40 14.37
N SER A 371 9.19 -2.29 13.43
CA SER A 371 7.90 -2.98 13.52
C SER A 371 7.99 -4.46 13.15
N GLN A 372 7.08 -5.26 13.72
CA GLN A 372 6.93 -6.69 13.45
C GLN A 372 5.56 -6.97 12.83
N TYR A 373 5.51 -7.88 11.86
CA TYR A 373 4.31 -8.26 11.13
C TYR A 373 4.22 -9.78 10.97
N VAL A 374 3.00 -10.30 10.88
CA VAL A 374 2.71 -11.67 10.47
C VAL A 374 1.94 -11.66 9.16
N ILE A 375 2.34 -12.52 8.22
CA ILE A 375 1.54 -12.88 7.05
C ILE A 375 1.13 -14.33 7.23
N LEU A 376 -0.13 -14.57 7.54
CA LEU A 376 -0.72 -15.91 7.62
C LEU A 376 -1.21 -16.32 6.24
N LEU A 377 -0.57 -17.33 5.67
CA LEU A 377 -0.97 -17.96 4.42
C LEU A 377 -1.57 -19.34 4.73
N THR A 378 -2.88 -19.48 4.51
CA THR A 378 -3.63 -20.68 4.88
C THR A 378 -4.33 -21.34 3.69
N ASP A 379 -4.26 -22.67 3.66
CA ASP A 379 -4.96 -23.56 2.71
C ASP A 379 -6.41 -23.90 3.12
N GLY A 380 -6.81 -23.49 4.32
CA GLY A 380 -8.10 -23.82 4.92
C GLY A 380 -8.41 -23.09 6.23
N LEU A 381 -9.39 -23.61 6.97
CA LEU A 381 -9.86 -23.08 8.25
C LEU A 381 -9.19 -23.77 9.44
N PRO A 382 -9.24 -23.19 10.65
CA PRO A 382 -8.83 -23.90 11.88
C PRO A 382 -9.68 -25.16 12.08
N THR A 383 -9.04 -26.30 12.36
CA THR A 383 -9.69 -27.60 12.59
C THR A 383 -9.15 -28.33 13.81
N MET A 384 -8.33 -27.65 14.62
CA MET A 384 -7.87 -28.14 15.90
C MET A 384 -7.78 -26.99 16.90
N ASP A 385 -8.31 -27.22 18.10
CA ASP A 385 -8.22 -26.29 19.22
C ASP A 385 -6.92 -26.47 20.03
N LEU A 386 -6.65 -25.55 20.97
CA LEU A 386 -5.46 -25.62 21.83
C LEU A 386 -5.46 -26.83 22.79
N SER A 387 -6.61 -27.47 23.00
CA SER A 387 -6.71 -28.70 23.80
C SER A 387 -6.41 -29.96 22.98
N GLY A 388 -6.24 -29.83 21.66
CA GLY A 388 -5.96 -30.93 20.74
C GLY A 388 -7.20 -31.66 20.24
N ASN A 389 -8.40 -31.10 20.43
CA ASN A 389 -9.62 -31.69 19.86
C ASN A 389 -9.76 -31.31 18.39
N ASN A 390 -10.33 -32.21 17.59
CA ASN A 390 -10.57 -32.00 16.17
C ASN A 390 -11.89 -31.27 15.92
N TRP A 391 -11.92 -30.39 14.93
CA TRP A 391 -13.11 -29.63 14.55
C TRP A 391 -13.36 -29.76 13.06
N PRO A 392 -14.59 -30.07 12.61
CA PRO A 392 -14.88 -30.11 11.19
C PRO A 392 -14.84 -28.67 10.63
N PRO A 393 -14.33 -28.44 9.41
CA PRO A 393 -14.19 -27.08 8.88
C PRO A 393 -15.54 -26.35 8.84
N LEU A 394 -15.60 -25.14 9.40
CA LEU A 394 -16.83 -24.34 9.41
C LEU A 394 -17.35 -24.08 7.97
N GLY A 395 -18.65 -24.29 7.76
CA GLY A 395 -19.30 -24.11 6.45
C GLY A 395 -19.07 -25.25 5.46
N SER A 396 -18.27 -26.26 5.80
CA SER A 396 -18.20 -27.51 5.03
C SER A 396 -19.45 -28.37 5.21
N VAL A 397 -19.62 -29.39 4.37
CA VAL A 397 -20.69 -30.39 4.53
C VAL A 397 -20.63 -31.03 5.92
N SER A 398 -19.43 -31.36 6.40
CA SER A 398 -19.25 -31.95 7.74
C SER A 398 -19.56 -30.94 8.85
N GLY A 399 -19.06 -29.71 8.74
CA GLY A 399 -19.33 -28.65 9.73
C GLY A 399 -20.83 -28.43 9.93
N ASN A 400 -21.58 -28.32 8.83
CA ASN A 400 -23.03 -28.15 8.88
C ASN A 400 -23.75 -29.35 9.50
N ASN A 401 -23.38 -30.59 9.14
CA ASN A 401 -24.04 -31.79 9.65
C ASN A 401 -23.69 -32.10 11.12
N TYR A 402 -22.53 -31.68 11.62
CA TYR A 402 -22.19 -31.76 13.05
C TYR A 402 -22.67 -30.56 13.87
N GLY A 403 -23.34 -29.58 13.24
CA GLY A 403 -23.90 -28.42 13.94
C GLY A 403 -22.85 -27.39 14.38
N VAL A 404 -21.73 -27.28 13.65
CA VAL A 404 -20.74 -26.22 13.88
C VAL A 404 -21.25 -24.92 13.25
N THR A 405 -21.29 -23.85 14.03
CA THR A 405 -21.94 -22.58 13.68
C THR A 405 -21.12 -21.39 14.15
N ALA A 406 -21.14 -20.31 13.36
CA ALA A 406 -20.63 -19.01 13.76
C ALA A 406 -21.54 -17.89 13.24
N SER A 407 -21.54 -16.76 13.93
CA SER A 407 -22.14 -15.50 13.46
C SER A 407 -21.07 -14.42 13.36
N PHE A 408 -21.30 -13.43 12.51
CA PHE A 408 -20.37 -12.33 12.26
C PHE A 408 -21.11 -10.99 12.39
N ASN A 409 -20.44 -10.01 12.97
CA ASN A 409 -20.96 -8.66 13.13
C ASN A 409 -20.95 -7.90 11.79
N ALA A 410 -21.63 -6.76 11.73
CA ALA A 410 -21.71 -5.95 10.51
C ALA A 410 -20.32 -5.43 10.03
N ASP A 411 -19.37 -5.27 10.96
CA ASP A 411 -17.98 -4.90 10.65
C ASP A 411 -17.12 -6.09 10.17
N GLY A 412 -17.67 -7.31 10.16
CA GLY A 412 -17.00 -8.55 9.76
C GLY A 412 -16.29 -9.28 10.92
N SER A 413 -16.28 -8.74 12.13
CA SER A 413 -15.67 -9.41 13.29
C SER A 413 -16.50 -10.61 13.75
N LEU A 414 -15.86 -11.56 14.44
CA LEU A 414 -16.54 -12.74 14.98
C LEU A 414 -17.56 -12.31 16.05
N GLY A 415 -18.81 -12.78 15.90
CA GLY A 415 -19.86 -12.71 16.90
C GLY A 415 -19.80 -13.92 17.84
N THR A 416 -20.80 -14.80 17.75
CA THR A 416 -20.90 -16.03 18.54
C THR A 416 -20.53 -17.25 17.73
N THR A 417 -19.84 -18.23 18.31
CA THR A 417 -19.55 -19.51 17.66
C THR A 417 -19.50 -20.63 18.70
N ASN A 418 -19.80 -21.86 18.29
CA ASN A 418 -19.51 -23.05 19.09
C ASN A 418 -18.21 -23.75 18.68
N ASP A 419 -17.52 -23.25 17.65
CA ASP A 419 -16.23 -23.75 17.19
C ASP A 419 -15.09 -23.24 18.09
N GLN A 420 -14.52 -24.12 18.91
CA GLN A 420 -13.41 -23.73 19.80
C GLN A 420 -12.11 -23.48 19.02
N ALA A 421 -11.85 -24.20 17.94
CA ALA A 421 -10.66 -23.98 17.11
C ALA A 421 -10.66 -22.58 16.48
N LEU A 422 -11.84 -22.11 16.03
CA LEU A 422 -12.01 -20.74 15.54
C LEU A 422 -11.83 -19.70 16.65
N GLN A 423 -12.42 -19.92 17.83
CA GLN A 423 -12.26 -18.99 18.97
C GLN A 423 -10.79 -18.85 19.37
N ASP A 424 -10.08 -19.97 19.48
CA ASP A 424 -8.67 -19.99 19.84
C ASP A 424 -7.82 -19.27 18.79
N ALA A 425 -8.09 -19.46 17.50
CA ALA A 425 -7.38 -18.78 16.42
C ALA A 425 -7.59 -17.26 16.48
N ILE A 426 -8.84 -16.80 16.66
CA ILE A 426 -9.15 -15.37 16.81
C ILE A 426 -8.44 -14.78 18.04
N ASN A 427 -8.42 -15.51 19.15
CA ASN A 427 -7.75 -15.05 20.37
C ASN A 427 -6.23 -14.97 20.21
N ALA A 428 -5.60 -15.95 19.56
CA ALA A 428 -4.17 -15.91 19.25
C ALA A 428 -3.81 -14.71 18.36
N ILE A 429 -4.65 -14.40 17.37
CA ILE A 429 -4.45 -13.22 16.50
C ILE A 429 -4.66 -11.91 17.27
N LYS A 430 -5.69 -11.82 18.11
CA LYS A 430 -5.89 -10.65 18.98
C LYS A 430 -4.68 -10.43 19.89
N ASN A 431 -4.08 -11.50 20.41
CA ASN A 431 -2.88 -11.41 21.22
C ASN A 431 -1.67 -10.87 20.43
N LEU A 432 -1.49 -11.27 19.18
CA LEU A 432 -0.50 -10.67 18.26
C LEU A 432 -0.75 -9.16 18.09
N ASN A 433 -1.99 -8.77 17.78
CA ASN A 433 -2.35 -7.36 17.58
C ASN A 433 -2.14 -6.52 18.85
N THR A 434 -2.54 -7.01 20.03
CA THR A 434 -2.26 -6.37 21.33
C THR A 434 -0.76 -6.20 21.59
N ALA A 435 0.07 -7.09 21.06
CA ALA A 435 1.53 -6.96 21.12
C ALA A 435 2.12 -6.00 20.06
N GLY A 436 1.27 -5.29 19.30
CA GLY A 436 1.70 -4.39 18.22
C GLY A 436 2.06 -5.10 16.91
N ILE A 437 1.73 -6.39 16.78
CA ILE A 437 2.07 -7.21 15.62
C ILE A 437 0.82 -7.38 14.74
N LYS A 438 0.75 -6.65 13.63
CA LYS A 438 -0.36 -6.78 12.68
C LYS A 438 -0.28 -8.11 11.93
N THR A 439 -1.44 -8.75 11.73
CA THR A 439 -1.56 -10.03 11.04
C THR A 439 -2.37 -9.88 9.77
N TYR A 440 -1.73 -10.05 8.61
CA TYR A 440 -2.39 -10.13 7.31
C TYR A 440 -2.77 -11.58 7.01
N VAL A 441 -3.97 -11.82 6.48
CA VAL A 441 -4.50 -13.16 6.22
C VAL A 441 -4.74 -13.37 4.73
N ILE A 442 -4.12 -14.40 4.18
CA ILE A 442 -4.33 -14.87 2.80
C ILE A 442 -4.97 -16.26 2.86
N GLY A 443 -6.16 -16.39 2.28
CA GLY A 443 -6.81 -17.68 2.09
C GLY A 443 -6.56 -18.21 0.68
N LEU A 444 -6.17 -19.47 0.56
CA LEU A 444 -5.84 -20.10 -0.72
C LEU A 444 -6.80 -21.25 -1.06
N GLY A 445 -7.38 -21.20 -2.27
CA GLY A 445 -8.23 -22.24 -2.85
C GLY A 445 -9.70 -21.84 -3.01
N ALA A 446 -10.48 -22.71 -3.64
CA ALA A 446 -11.90 -22.50 -3.94
C ALA A 446 -12.76 -22.43 -2.67
N GLY A 447 -12.34 -23.10 -1.60
CA GLY A 447 -13.02 -23.09 -0.29
C GLY A 447 -12.99 -21.75 0.44
N VAL A 448 -12.20 -20.78 -0.02
CA VAL A 448 -12.15 -19.41 0.56
C VAL A 448 -12.79 -18.36 -0.36
N ASN A 449 -13.32 -18.77 -1.52
CA ASN A 449 -14.08 -17.91 -2.41
C ASN A 449 -15.42 -17.57 -1.75
N SER A 450 -15.69 -16.29 -1.52
CA SER A 450 -16.91 -15.82 -0.84
C SER A 450 -18.21 -16.20 -1.56
N SER A 451 -18.15 -16.47 -2.86
CA SER A 451 -19.30 -16.93 -3.64
C SER A 451 -19.55 -18.44 -3.51
N ALA A 452 -18.52 -19.22 -3.18
CA ALA A 452 -18.60 -20.67 -3.06
C ALA A 452 -18.75 -21.14 -1.60
N ASN A 453 -18.06 -20.48 -0.66
CA ASN A 453 -18.17 -20.74 0.78
C ASN A 453 -18.13 -19.41 1.57
N PRO A 454 -19.29 -18.75 1.74
CA PRO A 454 -19.36 -17.47 2.42
C PRO A 454 -18.95 -17.55 3.90
N MET A 455 -19.19 -18.68 4.57
CA MET A 455 -18.82 -18.88 5.97
C MET A 455 -17.30 -18.91 6.16
N ALA A 456 -16.57 -19.64 5.31
CA ALA A 456 -15.12 -19.68 5.35
C ALA A 456 -14.48 -18.30 5.06
N ALA A 457 -15.01 -17.58 4.06
CA ALA A 457 -14.56 -16.23 3.74
C ALA A 457 -14.80 -15.26 4.92
N GLN A 458 -15.96 -15.32 5.57
CA GLN A 458 -16.27 -14.51 6.75
C GLN A 458 -15.37 -14.87 7.94
N THR A 459 -15.02 -16.13 8.13
CA THR A 459 -14.03 -16.55 9.14
C THR A 459 -12.67 -15.92 8.90
N LEU A 460 -12.15 -15.99 7.67
CA LEU A 460 -10.86 -15.39 7.33
C LEU A 460 -10.90 -13.85 7.44
N GLN A 461 -12.02 -13.24 7.10
CA GLN A 461 -12.28 -11.81 7.33
C GLN A 461 -12.23 -11.47 8.82
N ALA A 462 -12.87 -12.25 9.68
CA ALA A 462 -12.83 -12.05 11.12
C ALA A 462 -11.40 -12.21 11.68
N MET A 463 -10.60 -13.13 11.13
CA MET A 463 -9.18 -13.28 11.47
C MET A 463 -8.37 -12.06 11.04
N ALA A 464 -8.60 -11.50 9.85
CA ALA A 464 -7.93 -10.28 9.40
C ALA A 464 -8.25 -9.07 10.31
N ILE A 465 -9.54 -8.91 10.68
CA ILE A 465 -10.01 -7.85 11.59
C ILE A 465 -9.39 -8.01 12.99
N ALA A 466 -9.40 -9.23 13.54
CA ALA A 466 -8.75 -9.54 14.81
C ALA A 466 -7.25 -9.15 14.78
N GLY A 467 -6.61 -9.30 13.61
CA GLY A 467 -5.19 -9.00 13.35
C GLY A 467 -4.86 -7.52 13.18
N GLY A 468 -5.84 -6.61 13.32
CA GLY A 468 -5.64 -5.17 13.14
C GLY A 468 -5.52 -4.77 11.67
N THR A 469 -6.04 -5.59 10.75
CA THR A 469 -6.11 -5.31 9.31
C THR A 469 -7.57 -5.25 8.85
N VAL A 470 -7.83 -4.66 7.68
CA VAL A 470 -9.20 -4.36 7.25
C VAL A 470 -9.85 -5.50 6.47
N ASN A 471 -9.11 -6.17 5.59
CA ASN A 471 -9.64 -7.22 4.72
C ASN A 471 -8.70 -8.42 4.69
N PHE A 472 -9.26 -9.63 4.58
CA PHE A 472 -8.48 -10.80 4.15
C PHE A 472 -8.29 -10.78 2.63
N TYR A 473 -7.31 -11.55 2.15
CA TYR A 473 -6.98 -11.63 0.73
C TYR A 473 -7.36 -13.01 0.19
N PRO A 474 -8.46 -13.16 -0.57
CA PRO A 474 -8.80 -14.42 -1.21
C PRO A 474 -7.90 -14.65 -2.43
N ALA A 475 -7.35 -15.86 -2.53
CA ALA A 475 -6.57 -16.30 -3.67
C ALA A 475 -7.12 -17.62 -4.21
N THR A 476 -7.74 -17.57 -5.39
CA THR A 476 -8.34 -18.75 -6.03
C THR A 476 -7.43 -19.38 -7.09
N ASP A 477 -6.31 -18.73 -7.40
CA ASP A 477 -5.30 -19.18 -8.36
C ASP A 477 -3.90 -18.60 -8.04
N ALA A 478 -2.88 -19.03 -8.78
CA ALA A 478 -1.51 -18.59 -8.58
C ALA A 478 -1.31 -17.08 -8.82
N THR A 479 -2.07 -16.49 -9.74
CA THR A 479 -1.95 -15.06 -10.10
C THR A 479 -2.48 -14.17 -8.96
N SER A 480 -3.68 -14.48 -8.47
CA SER A 480 -4.32 -13.79 -7.34
C SER A 480 -3.53 -14.00 -6.05
N LEU A 481 -2.96 -15.18 -5.82
CA LEU A 481 -2.07 -15.43 -4.68
C LEU A 481 -0.82 -14.56 -4.71
N ASN A 482 -0.11 -14.56 -5.85
CA ASN A 482 1.10 -13.75 -6.00
C ASN A 482 0.78 -12.25 -5.84
N SER A 483 -0.34 -11.80 -6.43
CA SER A 483 -0.81 -10.41 -6.31
C SER A 483 -1.14 -10.02 -4.87
N ALA A 484 -1.85 -10.90 -4.14
CA ALA A 484 -2.17 -10.69 -2.73
C ALA A 484 -0.90 -10.58 -1.87
N PHE A 485 0.02 -11.53 -2.04
CA PHE A 485 1.26 -11.57 -1.27
C PHE A 485 2.14 -10.33 -1.53
N LEU A 486 2.37 -9.98 -2.80
CA LEU A 486 3.14 -8.78 -3.15
C LEU A 486 2.45 -7.50 -2.68
N SER A 487 1.12 -7.43 -2.74
CA SER A 487 0.38 -6.26 -2.23
C SER A 487 0.56 -6.08 -0.72
N ILE A 488 0.48 -7.17 0.06
CA ILE A 488 0.70 -7.13 1.51
C ILE A 488 2.13 -6.72 1.82
N VAL A 489 3.12 -7.34 1.18
CA VAL A 489 4.53 -7.02 1.43
C VAL A 489 4.84 -5.58 1.02
N ASN A 490 4.27 -5.10 -0.08
CA ASN A 490 4.36 -3.70 -0.49
C ASN A 490 3.70 -2.74 0.51
N LEU A 491 2.56 -3.11 1.09
CA LEU A 491 1.90 -2.33 2.14
C LEU A 491 2.75 -2.26 3.41
N ILE A 492 3.31 -3.39 3.85
CA ILE A 492 4.23 -3.45 4.99
C ILE A 492 5.45 -2.59 4.74
N TYR A 493 6.07 -2.78 3.57
CA TYR A 493 7.19 -1.99 3.11
C TYR A 493 6.85 -0.49 3.14
N LYS A 494 5.71 -0.08 2.56
CA LYS A 494 5.25 1.32 2.56
C LYS A 494 4.98 1.88 3.96
N GLN A 495 4.39 1.09 4.86
CA GLN A 495 4.13 1.50 6.25
C GLN A 495 5.44 1.64 7.05
N SER A 496 6.47 0.87 6.70
CA SER A 496 7.80 0.96 7.31
C SER A 496 8.64 2.14 6.78
N SER A 497 8.08 2.90 5.83
CA SER A 497 8.82 3.82 4.99
C SER A 497 8.14 5.18 5.02
N ILE A 498 8.80 6.18 5.61
CA ILE A 498 8.25 7.55 5.67
C ILE A 498 8.16 8.08 4.23
N ALA A 499 6.95 8.13 3.70
CA ALA A 499 6.65 8.90 2.51
C ALA A 499 6.45 10.36 2.92
N ALA A 500 6.76 11.33 2.07
CA ALA A 500 6.22 12.68 2.17
C ALA A 500 5.11 12.83 1.12
N PRO A 501 3.84 12.52 1.44
CA PRO A 501 2.71 13.03 0.69
C PRO A 501 2.65 14.55 0.81
N ILE A 502 2.28 15.20 -0.28
CA ILE A 502 1.91 16.62 -0.32
C ILE A 502 0.38 16.69 -0.30
N ALA A 503 -0.20 17.74 0.28
CA ALA A 503 -1.64 18.00 0.28
C ALA A 503 -2.28 17.74 -1.10
N PRO A 504 -3.47 17.11 -1.17
CA PRO A 504 -4.15 16.94 -2.44
C PRO A 504 -4.43 18.28 -3.10
N ILE A 505 -4.10 18.40 -4.37
CA ILE A 505 -4.29 19.64 -5.14
C ILE A 505 -5.67 19.54 -5.77
N THR A 506 -6.66 20.25 -5.22
CA THR A 506 -7.98 20.36 -5.86
C THR A 506 -8.18 21.72 -6.50
N VAL A 507 -8.81 21.68 -7.67
CA VAL A 507 -8.83 22.74 -8.66
C VAL A 507 -10.11 23.57 -8.54
N LYS A 508 -9.99 24.89 -8.75
CA LYS A 508 -11.14 25.78 -9.03
C LYS A 508 -12.05 25.15 -10.10
N SER A 509 -13.37 25.26 -9.91
CA SER A 509 -14.46 24.85 -10.82
C SER A 509 -14.03 24.38 -12.23
N GLY A 510 -14.13 23.07 -12.50
CA GLY A 510 -14.06 22.52 -13.86
C GLY A 510 -12.99 21.47 -14.17
N SER A 511 -12.09 21.10 -13.25
CA SER A 511 -11.18 19.96 -13.50
C SER A 511 -11.77 18.63 -13.07
N ALA A 512 -11.54 17.59 -13.88
CA ALA A 512 -12.01 16.23 -13.67
C ALA A 512 -11.10 15.38 -12.77
N TYR A 513 -10.09 15.97 -12.11
CA TYR A 513 -9.06 15.22 -11.37
C TYR A 513 -8.61 15.91 -10.07
N GLU A 514 -8.23 15.07 -9.10
CA GLU A 514 -7.49 15.40 -7.88
C GLU A 514 -6.07 14.85 -8.01
N TYR A 515 -5.06 15.56 -7.50
CA TYR A 515 -3.66 15.15 -7.66
C TYR A 515 -2.98 14.85 -6.32
N SER A 516 -2.13 13.83 -6.31
CA SER A 516 -1.26 13.50 -5.17
C SER A 516 0.20 13.48 -5.59
N LEU A 517 1.08 13.94 -4.72
CA LEU A 517 2.53 13.82 -4.89
C LEU A 517 3.07 13.01 -3.70
N THR A 518 3.81 11.92 -3.95
CA THR A 518 4.23 10.98 -2.90
C THR A 518 5.64 10.43 -3.14
N THR A 519 6.31 9.95 -2.09
CA THR A 519 7.63 9.33 -2.16
C THR A 519 7.57 7.89 -1.65
N ASP A 520 8.01 6.91 -2.45
CA ASP A 520 8.45 5.60 -1.93
C ASP A 520 9.94 5.75 -1.57
N PRO A 521 10.40 5.48 -0.34
CA PRO A 521 11.72 5.94 0.11
C PRO A 521 12.88 4.94 -0.06
N SER A 522 12.67 3.68 -0.45
CA SER A 522 13.75 2.67 -0.58
C SER A 522 13.43 1.46 -1.49
N PRO A 523 13.76 1.48 -2.78
CA PRO A 523 14.52 2.53 -3.43
C PRO A 523 13.68 3.80 -3.61
N ALA A 524 14.33 4.95 -3.52
CA ALA A 524 13.70 6.26 -3.57
C ALA A 524 13.03 6.51 -4.94
N ALA A 525 11.72 6.77 -4.93
CA ALA A 525 10.89 7.00 -6.11
C ALA A 525 9.78 8.01 -5.80
N GLY A 526 9.78 9.16 -6.46
CA GLY A 526 8.68 10.11 -6.38
C GLY A 526 7.58 9.77 -7.35
N ASN A 527 6.32 9.97 -6.98
CA ASN A 527 5.15 9.74 -7.80
C ASN A 527 4.30 11.01 -7.84
N ALA A 528 3.76 11.35 -9.01
CA ALA A 528 2.77 12.42 -9.15
C ALA A 528 1.58 11.87 -9.92
N ARG A 529 0.46 11.68 -9.22
CA ARG A 529 -0.69 10.90 -9.70
C ARG A 529 -1.94 11.75 -9.79
N ALA A 530 -2.79 11.45 -10.76
CA ALA A 530 -4.11 12.05 -10.89
C ALA A 530 -5.21 11.02 -10.66
N TYR A 531 -6.25 11.39 -9.93
CA TYR A 531 -7.41 10.57 -9.62
C TYR A 531 -8.65 11.24 -10.18
N ALA A 532 -9.43 10.54 -11.01
CA ALA A 532 -10.64 11.13 -11.57
C ALA A 532 -11.63 11.47 -10.45
N VAL A 533 -12.23 12.66 -10.50
CA VAL A 533 -13.20 13.12 -9.49
C VAL A 533 -14.60 12.96 -10.04
N SER A 534 -15.46 12.30 -9.27
CA SER A 534 -16.87 12.12 -9.59
C SER A 534 -17.65 13.44 -9.49
N SER A 535 -18.90 13.47 -9.99
CA SER A 535 -19.78 14.63 -9.85
C SER A 535 -20.10 15.01 -8.39
N ALA A 536 -19.86 14.08 -7.45
CA ALA A 536 -20.00 14.31 -6.01
C ALA A 536 -18.74 14.91 -5.35
N GLY A 537 -17.67 15.16 -6.12
CA GLY A 537 -16.41 15.68 -5.59
C GLY A 537 -15.50 14.60 -5.00
N LEU A 538 -15.80 13.31 -5.21
CA LEU A 538 -15.03 12.18 -4.67
C LEU A 538 -14.00 11.64 -5.67
N PRO A 539 -12.73 11.42 -5.29
CA PRO A 539 -11.71 10.82 -6.14
C PRO A 539 -11.93 9.31 -6.36
N ALA A 540 -11.48 8.81 -7.51
CA ALA A 540 -11.46 7.39 -7.84
C ALA A 540 -10.41 6.63 -7.00
N ALA A 541 -10.65 5.33 -6.76
CA ALA A 541 -9.71 4.47 -6.02
C ALA A 541 -8.39 4.18 -6.78
N GLN A 542 -8.39 4.32 -8.10
CA GLN A 542 -7.23 4.12 -8.97
C GLN A 542 -6.85 5.44 -9.63
N TYR A 543 -5.55 5.68 -9.77
CA TYR A 543 -5.06 6.84 -10.50
C TYR A 543 -5.27 6.63 -12.00
N SER A 544 -5.59 7.70 -12.72
CA SER A 544 -5.72 7.73 -14.18
C SER A 544 -4.36 7.79 -14.88
N TRP A 545 -3.36 8.40 -14.24
CA TRP A 545 -1.98 8.42 -14.70
C TRP A 545 -1.02 8.69 -13.53
N ASP A 546 0.24 8.29 -13.72
CA ASP A 546 1.39 8.65 -12.87
C ASP A 546 2.48 9.27 -13.74
N ALA A 547 2.81 10.54 -13.48
CA ALA A 547 3.80 11.29 -14.24
C ALA A 547 5.17 10.60 -14.26
N ALA A 548 5.55 9.96 -13.15
CA ALA A 548 6.85 9.34 -13.03
C ALA A 548 6.98 8.09 -13.91
N ALA A 549 5.87 7.35 -14.12
CA ALA A 549 5.80 6.22 -15.04
C ALA A 549 5.80 6.64 -16.52
N LEU A 550 5.41 7.88 -16.83
CA LEU A 550 5.32 8.42 -18.19
C LEU A 550 6.59 9.19 -18.62
N MET A 551 7.47 9.54 -17.69
CA MET A 551 8.74 10.18 -18.01
C MET A 551 9.70 9.21 -18.72
N THR A 552 10.45 9.74 -19.69
CA THR A 552 11.47 8.99 -20.43
C THR A 552 12.70 9.84 -20.61
N THR A 553 13.84 9.23 -20.96
CA THR A 553 15.03 10.00 -21.34
C THR A 553 14.73 10.97 -22.48
N ALA A 554 13.98 10.51 -23.50
CA ALA A 554 13.66 11.30 -24.67
C ALA A 554 12.87 12.58 -24.33
N ASN A 555 11.78 12.47 -23.55
CA ASN A 555 10.99 13.65 -23.21
C ASN A 555 11.72 14.61 -22.26
N ARG A 556 12.55 14.10 -21.33
CA ARG A 556 13.39 14.95 -20.47
C ARG A 556 14.47 15.67 -21.26
N THR A 557 15.11 15.02 -22.24
CA THR A 557 16.09 15.70 -23.11
C THR A 557 15.49 16.90 -23.83
N SER A 558 14.23 16.83 -24.26
CA SER A 558 13.54 17.91 -24.98
C SER A 558 12.80 18.91 -24.08
N ALA A 559 12.67 18.66 -22.78
CA ALA A 559 11.76 19.41 -21.91
C ALA A 559 12.37 19.88 -20.58
N LEU A 560 13.64 19.57 -20.28
CA LEU A 560 14.33 20.13 -19.12
C LEU A 560 15.05 21.42 -19.51
N TYR A 561 14.81 22.47 -18.74
CA TYR A 561 15.27 23.83 -18.95
C TYR A 561 16.01 24.35 -17.72
N SER A 562 16.84 25.36 -17.95
CA SER A 562 17.37 26.25 -16.92
C SER A 562 17.52 27.66 -17.53
N THR A 563 18.25 28.53 -16.86
CA THR A 563 18.35 29.94 -17.22
C THR A 563 19.78 30.28 -17.66
N LEU A 564 19.90 31.00 -18.77
CA LEU A 564 21.16 31.60 -19.23
C LEU A 564 21.52 32.81 -18.36
N SER A 565 22.76 33.26 -18.43
CA SER A 565 23.21 34.49 -17.72
C SER A 565 22.44 35.76 -18.14
N THR A 566 21.75 35.73 -19.29
CA THR A 566 20.90 36.81 -19.80
C THR A 566 19.49 36.82 -19.20
N GLY A 567 19.12 35.82 -18.40
CA GLY A 567 17.74 35.63 -17.90
C GLY A 567 16.82 34.88 -18.88
N ALA A 568 17.28 34.58 -20.10
CA ALA A 568 16.53 33.76 -21.05
C ALA A 568 16.50 32.28 -20.63
N VAL A 569 15.36 31.62 -20.83
CA VAL A 569 15.21 30.19 -20.58
C VAL A 569 15.74 29.38 -21.77
N ALA A 570 16.55 28.36 -21.50
CA ALA A 570 17.12 27.47 -22.51
C ALA A 570 17.13 26.01 -22.03
N LEU A 571 17.20 25.06 -22.97
CA LEU A 571 17.32 23.64 -22.64
C LEU A 571 18.55 23.40 -21.76
N LEU A 572 18.46 22.48 -20.81
CA LEU A 572 19.55 22.13 -19.88
C LEU A 572 20.84 21.76 -20.62
N SER A 573 20.72 21.10 -21.77
CA SER A 573 21.84 20.72 -22.64
C SER A 573 22.50 21.89 -23.37
N SER A 574 21.87 23.05 -23.40
CA SER A 574 22.33 24.28 -24.07
C SER A 574 22.82 25.35 -23.10
N ILE A 575 22.82 25.06 -21.79
CA ILE A 575 23.31 25.99 -20.77
C ILE A 575 24.83 26.10 -20.85
N ASP A 576 25.35 27.31 -20.64
CA ASP A 576 26.78 27.57 -20.63
C ASP A 576 27.51 26.81 -19.51
N ALA A 577 28.70 26.29 -19.82
CA ALA A 577 29.48 25.49 -18.86
C ALA A 577 29.83 26.24 -17.56
N ALA A 578 29.93 27.58 -17.62
CA ALA A 578 30.24 28.41 -16.46
C ALA A 578 29.12 28.36 -15.40
N ALA A 579 27.87 28.10 -15.78
CA ALA A 579 26.74 27.93 -14.86
C ALA A 579 26.94 26.77 -13.87
N PHE A 580 27.63 25.70 -14.29
CA PHE A 580 27.82 24.50 -13.50
C PHE A 580 28.98 24.60 -12.49
N GLN A 581 29.87 25.58 -12.65
CA GLN A 581 31.04 25.79 -11.77
C GLN A 581 31.76 24.48 -11.39
N LEU A 582 31.88 23.57 -12.36
CA LEU A 582 32.31 22.19 -12.10
C LEU A 582 33.77 22.17 -11.64
N THR A 583 34.00 21.49 -10.52
CA THR A 583 35.33 21.00 -10.14
C THR A 583 35.45 19.53 -10.58
N PRO A 584 36.19 19.20 -11.66
CA PRO A 584 36.16 17.86 -12.24
C PRO A 584 36.63 16.77 -11.27
N THR A 585 35.93 15.63 -11.28
CA THR A 585 36.28 14.43 -10.52
C THR A 585 36.31 13.21 -11.43
N THR A 586 36.77 12.06 -10.91
CA THR A 586 36.75 10.79 -11.65
C THR A 586 35.34 10.41 -12.13
N CYS A 587 34.30 10.63 -11.30
CA CYS A 587 32.92 10.31 -11.67
C CYS A 587 32.23 11.44 -12.44
N VAL A 588 32.57 12.71 -12.20
CA VAL A 588 31.99 13.86 -12.91
C VAL A 588 33.12 14.63 -13.62
N PRO A 589 33.64 14.13 -14.76
CA PRO A 589 34.80 14.73 -15.43
C PRO A 589 34.45 15.97 -16.26
N ASN A 590 33.19 16.14 -16.65
CA ASN A 590 32.74 17.26 -17.49
C ASN A 590 31.23 17.54 -17.30
N VAL A 591 30.78 18.67 -17.84
CA VAL A 591 29.38 19.11 -17.77
C VAL A 591 28.43 18.16 -18.51
N ALA A 592 28.88 17.51 -19.60
CA ALA A 592 28.03 16.57 -20.33
C ALA A 592 27.63 15.36 -19.47
N THR A 593 28.51 14.91 -18.56
CA THR A 593 28.17 13.90 -17.55
C THR A 593 27.08 14.38 -16.59
N ILE A 594 27.17 15.63 -16.11
CA ILE A 594 26.11 16.24 -15.27
C ILE A 594 24.77 16.20 -15.99
N VAL A 595 24.72 16.78 -17.19
CA VAL A 595 23.51 16.84 -18.00
C VAL A 595 22.94 15.43 -18.24
N SER A 596 23.80 14.43 -18.48
CA SER A 596 23.37 13.06 -18.74
C SER A 596 22.67 12.41 -17.53
N TYR A 597 23.24 12.50 -16.32
CA TYR A 597 22.58 11.90 -15.15
C TYR A 597 21.40 12.74 -14.63
N THR A 598 21.37 14.05 -14.87
CA THR A 598 20.20 14.88 -14.56
C THR A 598 19.01 14.56 -15.49
N ILE A 599 19.27 14.26 -16.77
CA ILE A 599 18.26 13.79 -17.71
C ILE A 599 17.84 12.35 -17.37
N ASN A 600 18.79 11.46 -17.11
CA ASN A 600 18.55 10.06 -16.79
C ASN A 600 19.23 9.67 -15.47
N PRO A 601 18.49 9.58 -14.36
CA PRO A 601 19.05 9.18 -13.06
C PRO A 601 19.70 7.79 -13.05
N SER A 602 19.33 6.91 -13.98
CA SER A 602 19.93 5.57 -14.16
C SER A 602 21.15 5.56 -15.09
N TYR A 603 21.64 6.72 -15.49
CA TYR A 603 22.89 6.85 -16.24
C TYR A 603 24.05 6.25 -15.43
N THR A 604 24.96 5.57 -16.12
CA THR A 604 26.20 5.04 -15.55
C THR A 604 27.36 5.42 -16.47
N SER A 605 28.54 5.62 -15.88
CA SER A 605 29.77 5.93 -16.62
C SER A 605 30.93 5.18 -16.00
N GLY A 606 31.36 4.08 -16.64
CA GLY A 606 32.33 3.16 -16.06
C GLY A 606 31.79 2.53 -14.77
N SER A 607 32.55 2.61 -13.68
CA SER A 607 32.13 2.12 -12.35
C SER A 607 31.28 3.10 -11.55
N CYS A 608 31.05 4.32 -12.06
CA CYS A 608 30.28 5.35 -11.36
C CYS A 608 28.78 5.21 -11.63
N SER A 609 27.99 5.10 -10.56
CA SER A 609 26.53 5.16 -10.58
C SER A 609 26.05 6.46 -9.95
N PHE A 610 25.09 7.11 -10.61
CA PHE A 610 24.49 8.38 -10.16
C PHE A 610 23.09 8.18 -9.56
N LEU A 611 22.67 6.92 -9.44
CA LEU A 611 21.34 6.56 -8.95
C LEU A 611 21.17 6.88 -7.45
N GLY A 612 22.26 6.88 -6.67
CA GLY A 612 22.17 6.99 -5.21
C GLY A 612 21.30 5.87 -4.64
N ASN A 613 20.28 6.23 -3.85
CA ASN A 613 19.26 5.29 -3.33
C ASN A 613 18.01 5.17 -4.23
N ARG A 614 18.00 5.76 -5.44
CA ARG A 614 16.81 5.84 -6.29
C ARG A 614 16.42 4.52 -6.94
N LEU A 615 15.15 4.40 -7.32
CA LEU A 615 14.67 3.28 -8.12
C LEU A 615 15.23 3.38 -9.55
N SER A 616 15.95 2.36 -9.99
CA SER A 616 16.47 2.27 -11.36
C SER A 616 15.31 2.30 -12.37
N GLY A 617 15.44 3.09 -13.42
CA GLY A 617 14.39 3.36 -14.41
C GLY A 617 13.35 4.39 -13.98
N TRP A 618 13.46 4.97 -12.78
CA TRP A 618 12.47 5.91 -12.25
C TRP A 618 12.96 7.36 -12.27
N PHE A 619 12.32 8.18 -13.12
CA PHE A 619 12.83 9.50 -13.47
C PHE A 619 12.48 10.61 -12.48
N LEU A 620 11.47 10.41 -11.64
CA LEU A 620 11.05 11.40 -10.65
C LEU A 620 11.64 11.10 -9.27
N GLY A 621 12.37 12.05 -8.72
CA GLY A 621 12.99 11.98 -7.40
C GLY A 621 12.00 12.20 -6.26
N THR A 622 12.50 12.11 -5.03
CA THR A 622 11.69 12.25 -3.81
C THR A 622 11.08 13.64 -3.69
N PHE A 623 9.95 13.71 -3.01
CA PHE A 623 9.35 14.93 -2.48
C PHE A 623 9.78 15.13 -1.02
N SER A 624 10.02 16.38 -0.64
CA SER A 624 10.18 16.81 0.75
C SER A 624 8.82 17.13 1.37
N THR A 625 8.79 17.30 2.69
CA THR A 625 7.59 17.80 3.38
C THR A 625 7.21 19.21 2.96
N GLN A 626 8.12 19.99 2.35
CA GLN A 626 7.89 21.35 1.85
C GLN A 626 7.63 21.45 0.35
N SER A 627 7.73 20.33 -0.36
CA SER A 627 7.40 20.27 -1.77
C SER A 627 5.92 20.59 -1.96
N VAL A 628 5.58 21.26 -3.05
CA VAL A 628 4.21 21.73 -3.31
C VAL A 628 3.82 21.50 -4.75
N GLY A 629 2.51 21.41 -5.00
CA GLY A 629 2.00 21.52 -6.36
C GLY A 629 0.80 22.45 -6.49
N ARG A 630 0.56 22.89 -7.72
CA ARG A 630 -0.47 23.86 -8.11
C ARG A 630 -1.06 23.48 -9.46
N TYR A 631 -2.37 23.60 -9.57
CA TYR A 631 -3.02 23.55 -10.88
C TYR A 631 -2.92 24.92 -11.57
N VAL A 632 -2.60 24.91 -12.85
CA VAL A 632 -2.53 26.08 -13.70
C VAL A 632 -3.46 25.88 -14.89
N GLY A 633 -4.48 26.74 -14.98
CA GLY A 633 -5.39 26.80 -16.11
C GLY A 633 -5.36 28.16 -16.78
N PRO A 634 -6.38 28.46 -17.61
CA PRO A 634 -6.63 29.80 -18.13
C PRO A 634 -6.68 30.87 -17.02
N PRO A 635 -6.20 32.11 -17.30
CA PRO A 635 -6.34 33.24 -16.39
C PRO A 635 -7.80 33.46 -15.97
N ALA A 636 -8.04 33.53 -14.66
CA ALA A 636 -9.40 33.60 -14.11
C ALA A 636 -9.46 34.40 -12.79
N SER A 637 -8.56 35.36 -12.58
CA SER A 637 -8.52 36.15 -11.35
C SER A 637 -9.67 37.15 -11.29
N SER A 638 -10.58 36.96 -10.33
CA SER A 638 -11.72 37.87 -10.13
C SER A 638 -11.29 39.22 -9.57
N SER A 639 -10.24 39.29 -8.75
CA SER A 639 -9.72 40.55 -8.20
C SER A 639 -9.11 41.44 -9.28
N LEU A 640 -8.60 40.85 -10.36
CA LEU A 640 -8.04 41.57 -11.50
C LEU A 640 -9.06 41.89 -12.61
N SER A 641 -10.32 41.46 -12.46
CA SER A 641 -11.35 41.62 -13.51
C SER A 641 -11.59 43.07 -13.92
N ASN A 642 -11.40 44.02 -12.99
CA ASN A 642 -11.53 45.46 -13.23
C ASN A 642 -10.21 46.14 -13.61
N ALA A 643 -9.09 45.40 -13.63
CA ALA A 643 -7.79 45.94 -14.02
C ALA A 643 -7.73 46.16 -15.54
N SER A 644 -7.19 47.31 -15.95
CA SER A 644 -7.13 47.71 -17.36
C SER A 644 -6.39 46.66 -18.20
N GLY A 645 -7.02 46.19 -19.28
CA GLY A 645 -6.47 45.20 -20.21
C GLY A 645 -6.51 43.74 -19.74
N TYR A 646 -6.85 43.44 -18.48
CA TYR A 646 -6.80 42.07 -17.96
C TYR A 646 -7.80 41.14 -18.67
N GLN A 647 -9.03 41.61 -18.92
CA GLN A 647 -10.06 40.80 -19.61
C GLN A 647 -9.64 40.40 -21.02
N ALA A 648 -8.95 41.30 -21.74
CA ALA A 648 -8.42 41.01 -23.08
C ALA A 648 -7.30 39.96 -23.01
N PHE A 649 -6.40 40.07 -22.04
CA PHE A 649 -5.36 39.07 -21.77
C PHE A 649 -5.94 37.70 -21.41
N ALA A 650 -6.93 37.66 -20.51
CA ALA A 650 -7.59 36.43 -20.09
C ALA A 650 -8.29 35.74 -21.25
N THR A 651 -8.98 36.52 -22.10
CA THR A 651 -9.62 36.01 -23.33
C THR A 651 -8.58 35.45 -24.31
N ALA A 652 -7.48 36.18 -24.56
CA ALA A 652 -6.41 35.76 -25.46
C ALA A 652 -5.67 34.50 -24.97
N THR A 653 -5.68 34.24 -23.66
CA THR A 653 -4.99 33.12 -23.01
C THR A 653 -5.96 32.00 -22.62
N ASN A 654 -7.23 32.07 -23.03
CA ASN A 654 -8.26 31.13 -22.61
C ASN A 654 -8.03 29.69 -23.12
N SER A 655 -7.21 29.52 -24.15
CA SER A 655 -6.84 28.20 -24.70
C SER A 655 -5.63 27.57 -24.02
N ARG A 656 -5.14 28.11 -22.89
CA ARG A 656 -4.00 27.54 -22.16
C ARG A 656 -4.32 26.09 -21.75
N PRO A 657 -3.48 25.11 -22.11
CA PRO A 657 -3.64 23.75 -21.65
C PRO A 657 -3.61 23.68 -20.11
N PRO A 658 -4.44 22.85 -19.47
CA PRO A 658 -4.40 22.68 -18.03
C PRO A 658 -3.12 21.95 -17.63
N MET A 659 -2.39 22.48 -16.64
CA MET A 659 -1.13 21.94 -16.16
C MET A 659 -1.14 21.69 -14.66
N LEU A 660 -0.46 20.63 -14.22
CA LEU A 660 -0.07 20.40 -12.84
C LEU A 660 1.39 20.81 -12.70
N LEU A 661 1.67 21.85 -11.92
CA LEU A 661 3.02 22.26 -11.56
C LEU A 661 3.38 21.71 -10.19
N PHE A 662 4.63 21.29 -9.99
CA PHE A 662 5.13 20.89 -8.67
C PHE A 662 6.65 20.97 -8.55
N THR A 663 7.13 21.15 -7.33
CA THR A 663 8.56 21.05 -6.99
C THR A 663 8.90 19.65 -6.47
N ASN A 664 10.14 19.22 -6.68
CA ASN A 664 10.67 18.02 -6.03
C ASN A 664 12.18 18.15 -5.73
N ASN A 665 12.74 17.14 -5.06
CA ASN A 665 14.15 17.12 -4.68
C ASN A 665 15.12 16.85 -5.83
N ASP A 666 14.65 16.72 -7.08
CA ASP A 666 15.54 16.75 -8.24
C ASP A 666 16.02 18.16 -8.59
N GLY A 667 15.57 19.19 -7.86
CA GLY A 667 15.96 20.57 -8.13
C GLY A 667 15.11 21.23 -9.22
N PHE A 668 13.98 20.64 -9.58
CA PHE A 668 13.11 21.12 -10.65
C PHE A 668 11.76 21.59 -10.13
N LEU A 669 11.26 22.67 -10.76
CA LEU A 669 9.84 22.95 -10.91
C LEU A 669 9.36 22.25 -12.18
N TYR A 670 8.56 21.20 -12.05
CA TYR A 670 7.97 20.49 -13.19
C TYR A 670 6.59 21.05 -13.54
N ALA A 671 6.23 20.93 -14.81
CA ALA A 671 4.87 21.07 -15.31
C ALA A 671 4.48 19.86 -16.15
N PHE A 672 3.32 19.31 -15.82
CA PHE A 672 2.71 18.17 -16.48
C PHE A 672 1.36 18.56 -17.05
N ASN A 673 0.96 17.99 -18.18
CA ASN A 673 -0.41 18.12 -18.65
C ASN A 673 -1.34 17.49 -17.61
N ALA A 674 -2.24 18.29 -17.04
CA ALA A 674 -3.07 17.88 -15.91
C ALA A 674 -4.08 16.76 -16.28
N LYS A 675 -4.39 16.61 -17.58
CA LYS A 675 -5.28 15.57 -18.07
C LYS A 675 -4.55 14.27 -18.42
N THR A 676 -3.38 14.36 -19.05
CA THR A 676 -2.70 13.20 -19.65
C THR A 676 -1.47 12.71 -18.89
N GLY A 677 -0.95 13.49 -17.94
CA GLY A 677 0.31 13.17 -17.25
C GLY A 677 1.55 13.28 -18.15
N ALA A 678 1.44 13.91 -19.33
CA ALA A 678 2.58 14.14 -20.21
C ALA A 678 3.48 15.27 -19.66
N LEU A 679 4.80 15.03 -19.60
CA LEU A 679 5.78 16.07 -19.25
C LEU A 679 5.71 17.21 -20.27
N MET A 680 5.45 18.43 -19.79
CA MET A 680 5.46 19.63 -20.63
C MET A 680 6.81 20.34 -20.54
N TRP A 681 7.27 20.59 -19.32
CA TRP A 681 8.59 21.16 -19.06
C TRP A 681 9.03 20.88 -17.62
N GLY A 682 10.32 20.98 -17.35
CA GLY A 682 10.90 21.08 -16.01
C GLY A 682 11.96 22.16 -16.00
N TRP A 683 11.88 23.11 -15.07
CA TRP A 683 12.83 24.21 -14.96
C TRP A 683 13.63 24.10 -13.66
N MET A 684 14.95 24.19 -13.76
CA MET A 684 15.87 24.25 -12.62
C MET A 684 16.46 25.67 -12.52
N PRO A 685 16.41 26.32 -11.34
CA PRO A 685 17.10 27.57 -11.11
C PRO A 685 18.59 27.48 -11.44
N ARG A 686 19.13 28.51 -12.08
CA ARG A 686 20.54 28.52 -12.52
C ARG A 686 21.50 28.36 -11.34
N SER A 687 21.15 28.92 -10.19
CA SER A 687 21.93 28.88 -8.95
C SER A 687 22.04 27.48 -8.32
N LEU A 688 21.21 26.51 -8.74
CA LEU A 688 21.28 25.12 -8.29
C LEU A 688 22.20 24.24 -9.16
N LEU A 689 22.53 24.67 -10.37
CA LEU A 689 23.39 23.90 -11.29
C LEU A 689 24.76 23.52 -10.69
N PRO A 690 25.44 24.41 -9.93
CA PRO A 690 26.68 24.02 -9.25
C PRO A 690 26.54 22.87 -8.27
N ASN A 691 25.37 22.69 -7.66
CA ASN A 691 25.16 21.68 -6.63
C ASN A 691 25.00 20.27 -7.20
N LEU A 692 24.66 20.14 -8.50
CA LEU A 692 24.49 18.84 -9.16
C LEU A 692 25.76 18.00 -9.07
N GLN A 693 26.95 18.61 -9.07
CA GLN A 693 28.22 17.89 -8.91
C GLN A 693 28.27 17.03 -7.61
N ASN A 694 27.46 17.37 -6.61
CA ASN A 694 27.27 16.61 -5.37
C ASN A 694 26.14 15.58 -5.49
N TYR A 695 26.12 14.80 -6.57
CA TYR A 695 25.02 13.90 -6.94
C TYR A 695 24.60 12.90 -5.85
N SER A 696 25.51 12.51 -4.96
CA SER A 696 25.23 11.56 -3.86
C SER A 696 24.36 12.13 -2.76
N THR A 697 24.38 13.46 -2.55
CA THR A 697 23.64 14.12 -1.47
C THR A 697 22.60 15.11 -1.97
N PHE A 698 22.65 15.51 -3.25
CA PHE A 698 21.80 16.54 -3.83
C PHE A 698 20.31 16.37 -3.51
N GLN A 699 19.77 15.15 -3.69
CA GLN A 699 18.36 14.87 -3.41
C GLN A 699 17.99 14.95 -1.93
N SER A 700 18.92 14.68 -1.02
CA SER A 700 18.66 14.77 0.42
C SER A 700 18.79 16.19 0.97
N SER A 701 19.27 17.14 0.15
CA SER A 701 19.50 18.54 0.57
C SER A 701 18.27 19.44 0.42
N SER A 702 17.15 18.94 -0.10
CA SER A 702 15.86 19.64 -0.20
C SER A 702 15.94 21.06 -0.77
N TYR A 703 16.77 21.26 -1.81
CA TYR A 703 17.05 22.59 -2.35
C TYR A 703 15.83 23.35 -2.84
N MET A 704 14.74 22.67 -3.22
CA MET A 704 13.49 23.26 -3.73
C MET A 704 12.45 23.59 -2.65
N ASP A 705 12.85 23.53 -1.37
CA ASP A 705 12.00 23.93 -0.25
C ASP A 705 11.79 25.46 -0.25
N GLY A 706 10.55 25.93 -0.43
CA GLY A 706 10.24 27.37 -0.46
C GLY A 706 8.92 27.77 -1.15
N ASN A 707 8.14 26.80 -1.64
CA ASN A 707 6.77 27.02 -2.15
C ASN A 707 6.66 27.99 -3.34
N PHE A 708 5.52 27.98 -4.04
CA PHE A 708 5.27 28.87 -5.17
C PHE A 708 3.78 29.09 -5.43
N GLU A 709 3.48 30.18 -6.13
CA GLU A 709 2.18 30.46 -6.72
C GLU A 709 2.30 30.84 -8.20
N VAL A 710 1.17 30.78 -8.91
CA VAL A 710 1.08 31.25 -10.28
C VAL A 710 0.17 32.47 -10.32
N VAL A 711 0.73 33.58 -10.81
CA VAL A 711 0.09 34.89 -10.77
C VAL A 711 -0.01 35.47 -12.17
N ASP A 712 -1.11 36.15 -12.45
CA ASP A 712 -1.18 37.03 -13.61
C ASP A 712 -0.69 38.41 -13.21
N ALA A 713 0.32 38.89 -13.91
CA ALA A 713 1.02 40.13 -13.58
C ALA A 713 1.01 41.09 -14.76
N GLN A 714 0.88 42.38 -14.45
CA GLN A 714 1.11 43.45 -15.42
C GLN A 714 2.49 44.06 -15.19
N ASN A 715 3.24 44.26 -16.27
CA ASN A 715 4.50 44.99 -16.27
C ASN A 715 4.51 46.01 -17.40
N GLY A 716 4.56 47.30 -17.07
CA GLY A 716 4.58 48.38 -18.06
C GLY A 716 3.40 48.34 -19.04
N GLY A 717 2.20 47.93 -18.57
CA GLY A 717 0.99 47.82 -19.38
C GLY A 717 0.77 46.46 -20.07
N THR A 718 1.76 45.57 -20.08
CA THR A 718 1.65 44.24 -20.71
C THR A 718 1.33 43.16 -19.66
N TRP A 719 0.35 42.32 -19.95
CA TRP A 719 -0.03 41.19 -19.09
C TRP A 719 0.67 39.90 -19.48
N ALA A 720 1.13 39.14 -18.49
CA ALA A 720 1.62 37.77 -18.65
C ALA A 720 1.36 36.97 -17.35
N SER A 721 1.44 35.64 -17.41
CA SER A 721 1.42 34.80 -16.21
C SER A 721 2.84 34.48 -15.77
N TYR A 722 3.07 34.40 -14.48
CA TYR A 722 4.36 34.12 -13.87
C TYR A 722 4.22 33.05 -12.80
N VAL A 723 5.24 32.21 -12.64
CA VAL A 723 5.43 31.44 -11.42
C VAL A 723 6.33 32.26 -10.51
N VAL A 724 5.84 32.59 -9.32
CA VAL A 724 6.59 33.32 -8.30
C VAL A 724 6.78 32.38 -7.12
N GLY A 725 8.02 32.20 -6.67
CA GLY A 725 8.31 31.23 -5.63
C GLY A 725 9.60 31.49 -4.90
N SER A 726 9.87 30.65 -3.91
CA SER A 726 11.14 30.63 -3.21
C SER A 726 11.70 29.21 -3.13
N PHE A 727 12.99 29.09 -2.84
CA PHE A 727 13.68 27.84 -2.60
C PHE A 727 14.84 28.04 -1.60
N LYS A 728 15.56 26.98 -1.21
CA LYS A 728 16.54 26.98 -0.10
C LYS A 728 15.96 27.53 1.22
N SER A 729 14.79 27.04 1.62
CA SER A 729 14.06 27.49 2.82
C SER A 729 13.74 28.99 2.81
N GLY A 730 13.53 29.57 1.62
CA GLY A 730 13.26 31.00 1.46
C GLY A 730 14.48 31.90 1.41
N ALA A 731 15.70 31.35 1.32
CA ALA A 731 16.88 32.15 1.07
C ALA A 731 16.88 32.74 -0.35
N GLU A 732 16.23 32.08 -1.30
CA GLU A 732 16.26 32.46 -2.71
C GLU A 732 14.86 32.58 -3.29
N HIS A 733 14.61 33.64 -4.06
CA HIS A 733 13.30 33.98 -4.61
C HIS A 733 13.39 34.22 -6.11
N PHE A 734 12.39 33.75 -6.86
CA PHE A 734 12.39 33.87 -8.32
C PHE A 734 11.04 34.28 -8.90
N SER A 735 11.08 34.79 -10.14
CA SER A 735 9.91 34.86 -11.02
C SER A 735 10.20 34.23 -12.38
N LEU A 736 9.35 33.31 -12.82
CA LEU A 736 9.45 32.62 -14.10
C LEU A 736 8.27 33.01 -15.00
N GLN A 737 8.52 33.79 -16.04
CA GLN A 737 7.48 34.21 -16.98
C GLN A 737 7.02 33.04 -17.85
N LEU A 738 5.70 32.90 -18.00
CA LEU A 738 5.06 31.92 -18.87
C LEU A 738 4.44 32.59 -20.10
N ASN A 739 4.54 31.93 -21.26
CA ASN A 739 3.81 32.36 -22.45
C ASN A 739 2.31 31.98 -22.38
N ALA A 740 1.54 32.32 -23.42
CA ALA A 740 0.11 32.01 -23.48
C ALA A 740 -0.20 30.50 -23.34
N SER A 741 0.68 29.64 -23.85
CA SER A 741 0.56 28.18 -23.75
C SER A 741 1.10 27.61 -22.42
N GLY A 742 1.61 28.45 -21.52
CA GLY A 742 2.10 28.03 -20.21
C GLY A 742 3.55 27.54 -20.19
N PHE A 743 4.33 27.77 -21.24
CA PHE A 743 5.76 27.40 -21.27
C PHE A 743 6.65 28.54 -20.75
N PRO A 744 7.74 28.22 -20.02
CA PRO A 744 8.65 29.22 -19.50
C PRO A 744 9.42 29.92 -20.63
N VAL A 745 9.56 31.24 -20.54
CA VAL A 745 10.26 32.05 -21.57
C VAL A 745 11.43 32.86 -21.03
N SER A 746 11.31 33.38 -19.81
CA SER A 746 12.33 34.22 -19.17
C SER A 746 12.18 34.16 -17.66
N VAL A 747 13.27 34.46 -16.95
CA VAL A 747 13.27 34.70 -15.51
C VAL A 747 13.30 36.20 -15.27
N GLY A 748 12.28 36.73 -14.59
CA GLY A 748 12.19 38.16 -14.28
C GLY A 748 13.17 38.58 -13.19
N TYR A 749 13.36 37.72 -12.17
CA TYR A 749 14.43 37.82 -11.20
C TYR A 749 14.76 36.46 -10.57
N ASP A 750 15.97 36.36 -10.03
CA ASP A 750 16.46 35.24 -9.21
C ASP A 750 17.38 35.84 -8.14
N VAL A 751 16.87 36.03 -6.93
CA VAL A 751 17.48 36.85 -5.87
C VAL A 751 17.78 35.99 -4.65
N VAL A 752 19.06 35.95 -4.27
CA VAL A 752 19.56 35.26 -3.08
C VAL A 752 19.77 36.26 -1.95
N VAL A 753 19.23 35.96 -0.77
CA VAL A 753 19.56 36.62 0.49
C VAL A 753 20.46 35.68 1.30
N ALA A 754 21.75 35.97 1.34
CA ALA A 754 22.74 35.13 2.02
C ALA A 754 22.44 35.01 3.53
N GLY A 755 22.35 33.79 4.04
CA GLY A 755 22.02 33.51 5.44
C GLY A 755 20.58 33.85 5.84
N GLY A 756 19.73 34.19 4.88
CA GLY A 756 18.32 34.47 5.09
C GLY A 756 17.46 33.22 5.07
N THR A 757 16.36 33.22 5.81
CA THR A 757 15.29 32.21 5.73
C THR A 757 13.93 32.90 5.63
N SER A 758 12.93 32.20 5.11
CA SER A 758 11.54 32.67 5.21
C SER A 758 11.19 32.96 6.66
N SER A 759 10.48 34.07 6.88
CA SER A 759 10.04 34.42 8.23
C SER A 759 9.21 33.30 8.85
N GLY A 760 9.46 32.92 10.10
CA GLY A 760 8.71 31.83 10.72
C GLY A 760 9.06 30.41 10.26
N ASP A 761 10.05 30.18 9.41
CA ASP A 761 10.49 28.81 9.12
C ASP A 761 10.90 28.05 10.40
N LEU A 762 10.17 26.99 10.75
CA LEU A 762 10.42 26.13 11.91
C LEU A 762 11.08 24.80 11.55
N SER A 763 11.50 24.60 10.30
CA SER A 763 12.12 23.35 9.82
C SER A 763 13.40 22.96 10.59
N GLY A 764 14.03 23.91 11.29
CA GLY A 764 15.19 23.69 12.16
C GLY A 764 14.89 23.37 13.63
N ALA A 765 13.63 23.38 14.07
CA ALA A 765 13.26 23.14 15.47
C ALA A 765 12.76 21.69 15.68
N THR A 766 13.36 20.97 16.63
CA THR A 766 13.00 19.58 16.93
C THR A 766 11.51 19.46 17.31
N GLY A 767 10.76 18.66 16.55
CA GLY A 767 9.33 18.42 16.80
C GLY A 767 8.38 19.47 16.20
N ALA A 768 8.90 20.45 15.45
CA ALA A 768 8.09 21.42 14.72
C ALA A 768 7.91 20.98 13.25
N VAL A 769 6.78 21.39 12.65
CA VAL A 769 6.50 21.16 11.23
C VAL A 769 6.96 22.39 10.44
N PRO A 770 7.57 22.24 9.25
CA PRO A 770 7.99 23.38 8.45
C PRO A 770 6.82 24.34 8.17
N LEU A 771 7.07 25.64 8.30
CA LEU A 771 6.10 26.66 7.90
C LEU A 771 6.25 26.92 6.40
N HIS A 772 5.30 26.45 5.61
CA HIS A 772 5.31 26.60 4.15
C HIS A 772 4.99 28.04 3.75
N GLN A 773 5.98 28.80 3.27
CA GLN A 773 5.73 30.21 2.90
C GLN A 773 5.85 30.45 1.41
N THR A 774 4.70 30.75 0.80
CA THR A 774 4.64 31.19 -0.59
C THR A 774 4.77 32.71 -0.61
N PRO A 775 5.67 33.29 -1.42
CA PRO A 775 5.63 34.73 -1.69
C PRO A 775 4.22 35.14 -2.13
N GLN A 776 3.72 36.27 -1.63
CA GLN A 776 2.37 36.75 -1.93
C GLN A 776 2.43 37.82 -3.02
N SER A 777 1.48 37.82 -3.95
CA SER A 777 1.46 38.82 -5.03
C SER A 777 0.44 39.93 -4.79
N LEU A 778 0.83 41.16 -5.14
CA LEU A 778 -0.02 42.35 -5.04
C LEU A 778 0.01 43.16 -6.35
N TYR A 779 -1.16 43.50 -6.88
CA TYR A 779 -1.30 44.40 -8.03
C TYR A 779 -1.55 45.84 -7.56
N LEU A 780 -0.65 46.76 -7.91
CA LEU A 780 -0.70 48.18 -7.58
C LEU A 780 -0.37 49.03 -8.80
N ASN A 781 -1.23 50.00 -9.12
CA ASN A 781 -0.95 51.06 -10.09
C ASN A 781 -0.39 50.56 -11.44
N GLY A 782 -0.91 49.45 -11.96
CA GLY A 782 -0.48 48.88 -13.24
C GLY A 782 0.78 48.01 -13.19
N ASN A 783 1.26 47.69 -11.99
CA ASN A 783 2.39 46.81 -11.74
C ASN A 783 2.00 45.71 -10.74
N THR A 784 2.67 44.57 -10.82
CA THR A 784 2.52 43.48 -9.85
C THR A 784 3.82 43.24 -9.11
N TYR A 785 3.72 43.12 -7.78
CA TYR A 785 4.85 42.93 -6.87
C TYR A 785 4.73 41.58 -6.17
N SER A 786 5.85 40.87 -6.07
CA SER A 786 6.03 39.75 -5.15
C SER A 786 6.46 40.30 -3.80
N VAL A 787 5.70 39.97 -2.76
CA VAL A 787 5.85 40.46 -1.39
C VAL A 787 6.20 39.30 -0.48
N PHE A 788 7.31 39.42 0.24
CA PHE A 788 7.79 38.40 1.17
C PHE A 788 8.68 39.02 2.25
N VAL A 789 8.95 38.28 3.32
CA VAL A 789 9.84 38.70 4.40
C VAL A 789 10.94 37.66 4.59
N VAL A 790 12.17 38.14 4.70
CA VAL A 790 13.33 37.29 5.02
C VAL A 790 13.84 37.64 6.41
N ASN A 791 14.04 36.61 7.24
CA ASN A 791 14.69 36.71 8.53
C ASN A 791 16.19 36.44 8.39
N SER A 792 17.01 37.29 8.99
CA SER A 792 18.46 37.11 9.12
C SER A 792 18.85 37.38 10.57
N GLY A 793 19.02 36.30 11.35
CA GLY A 793 19.15 36.40 12.80
C GLY A 793 17.87 36.96 13.44
N ALA A 794 18.00 38.06 14.20
CA ALA A 794 16.86 38.71 14.87
C ALA A 794 16.17 39.78 14.01
N THR A 795 16.66 40.03 12.79
CA THR A 795 16.14 41.08 11.90
C THR A 795 15.22 40.49 10.84
N SER A 796 14.05 41.11 10.65
CA SER A 796 13.11 40.77 9.59
C SER A 796 13.09 41.90 8.55
N THR A 797 13.23 41.56 7.28
CA THR A 797 13.25 42.53 6.17
C THR A 797 12.13 42.23 5.19
N LEU A 798 11.24 43.21 4.96
CA LEU A 798 10.22 43.17 3.93
C LEU A 798 10.86 43.40 2.57
N TYR A 799 10.51 42.57 1.59
CA TYR A 799 10.91 42.70 0.20
C TYR A 799 9.67 42.85 -0.67
N GLU A 800 9.75 43.78 -1.62
CA GLU A 800 8.78 43.95 -2.68
C GLU A 800 9.53 44.01 -4.00
N ILE A 801 9.32 42.99 -4.85
CA ILE A 801 10.00 42.86 -6.14
C ILE A 801 8.97 42.94 -7.25
N ASN A 802 9.14 43.85 -8.19
CA ASN A 802 8.30 43.86 -9.39
C ASN A 802 8.49 42.55 -10.17
N VAL A 803 7.40 41.82 -10.37
CA VAL A 803 7.42 40.45 -10.92
C VAL A 803 8.03 40.41 -12.33
N GLY A 804 7.78 41.44 -13.13
CA GLY A 804 8.21 41.50 -14.53
C GLY A 804 9.55 42.19 -14.75
N SER A 805 9.86 43.27 -14.03
CA SER A 805 11.12 44.00 -14.20
C SER A 805 12.26 43.53 -13.29
N GLY A 806 11.94 42.76 -12.25
CA GLY A 806 12.90 42.34 -11.23
C GLY A 806 13.40 43.47 -10.34
N THR A 807 12.80 44.67 -10.41
CA THR A 807 13.18 45.80 -9.57
C THR A 807 12.84 45.50 -8.10
N VAL A 808 13.86 45.45 -7.26
CA VAL A 808 13.75 45.12 -5.83
C VAL A 808 13.69 46.39 -4.99
N THR A 809 12.76 46.42 -4.04
CA THR A 809 12.81 47.31 -2.87
C THR A 809 12.80 46.48 -1.60
N SER A 810 13.47 46.95 -0.54
CA SER A 810 13.52 46.24 0.73
C SER A 810 13.57 47.20 1.92
N GLY A 811 12.89 46.88 3.01
CA GLY A 811 12.87 47.69 4.25
C GLY A 811 12.89 46.82 5.51
N ALA A 812 13.68 47.21 6.51
CA ALA A 812 13.74 46.50 7.78
C ALA A 812 12.45 46.75 8.59
N LEU A 813 11.81 45.68 9.06
CA LEU A 813 10.66 45.76 9.95
C LEU A 813 11.10 46.17 11.36
N PRO A 814 10.28 46.93 12.10
CA PRO A 814 10.61 47.37 13.46
C PRO A 814 10.48 46.27 14.53
N PHE A 815 10.26 45.02 14.13
CA PHE A 815 10.07 43.86 15.00
C PHE A 815 10.59 42.58 14.32
N ALA A 816 10.82 41.54 15.12
CA ALA A 816 11.13 40.20 14.61
C ALA A 816 9.83 39.45 14.27
N LEU A 817 9.65 39.14 12.99
CA LEU A 817 8.49 38.45 12.45
C LEU A 817 8.64 36.93 12.63
N SER A 818 7.57 36.25 13.05
CA SER A 818 7.53 34.79 13.19
C SER A 818 6.40 34.09 12.42
N SER A 819 5.41 34.81 11.91
CA SER A 819 4.31 34.18 11.16
C SER A 819 4.59 34.11 9.66
N ALA A 820 3.70 33.48 8.90
CA ALA A 820 3.56 33.78 7.48
C ALA A 820 3.00 35.19 7.26
N ILE A 821 3.40 35.82 6.15
CA ILE A 821 2.79 37.06 5.69
C ILE A 821 1.45 36.77 5.01
N TYR A 822 0.42 37.50 5.41
CA TYR A 822 -0.87 37.48 4.75
C TYR A 822 -1.10 38.83 4.06
N VAL A 823 -1.32 38.80 2.75
CA VAL A 823 -1.59 40.01 1.95
C VAL A 823 -3.07 40.09 1.60
N ASP A 824 -3.70 41.14 2.09
CA ASP A 824 -5.04 41.54 1.69
C ASP A 824 -4.97 42.49 0.49
N SER A 825 -5.13 41.90 -0.68
CA SER A 825 -5.10 42.62 -1.97
C SER A 825 -6.27 43.58 -2.19
N GLN A 826 -7.36 43.48 -1.42
CA GLN A 826 -8.50 44.40 -1.56
C GLN A 826 -8.18 45.76 -0.95
N PHE A 827 -7.49 45.77 0.18
CA PHE A 827 -7.15 46.99 0.92
C PHE A 827 -5.67 47.35 0.84
N ASN A 828 -4.86 46.60 0.10
CA ASN A 828 -3.41 46.75 -0.02
C ASN A 828 -2.72 46.73 1.34
N ARG A 829 -3.02 45.71 2.16
CA ARG A 829 -2.48 45.59 3.52
C ARG A 829 -1.78 44.25 3.72
N ALA A 830 -0.74 44.25 4.53
CA ALA A 830 -0.11 43.04 5.04
C ALA A 830 -0.42 42.85 6.51
N TRP A 831 -0.72 41.61 6.90
CA TRP A 831 -0.93 41.18 8.27
C TRP A 831 0.13 40.14 8.64
N VAL A 832 0.77 40.33 9.79
CA VAL A 832 1.88 39.50 10.26
C VAL A 832 1.89 39.38 11.78
N GLY A 833 2.50 38.32 12.31
CA GLY A 833 2.68 38.05 13.72
C GLY A 833 4.16 38.05 14.10
N SER A 834 4.49 38.60 15.26
CA SER A 834 5.86 38.68 15.77
C SER A 834 6.21 37.55 16.73
N THR A 835 7.51 37.34 16.94
CA THR A 835 8.05 36.43 17.97
C THR A 835 7.60 36.80 19.38
N ALA A 836 7.22 38.07 19.62
CA ALA A 836 6.73 38.58 20.90
C ALA A 836 5.20 38.43 21.08
N GLY A 837 4.48 37.86 20.10
CA GLY A 837 3.04 37.61 20.22
C GLY A 837 2.16 38.76 19.76
N ALA A 838 2.74 39.78 19.11
CA ALA A 838 2.01 40.92 18.60
C ALA A 838 1.61 40.72 17.14
N VAL A 839 0.40 41.14 16.80
CA VAL A 839 -0.10 41.18 15.42
C VAL A 839 0.09 42.59 14.87
N TRP A 840 0.78 42.68 13.74
CA TRP A 840 1.11 43.92 13.07
C TRP A 840 0.39 44.01 11.73
N GLN A 841 0.01 45.22 11.36
CA GLN A 841 -0.56 45.54 10.07
C GLN A 841 0.20 46.69 9.42
N GLY A 842 0.56 46.52 8.15
CA GLY A 842 1.21 47.54 7.31
C GLY A 842 0.44 47.79 6.02
N THR A 843 0.61 48.95 5.42
CA THR A 843 0.09 49.29 4.09
C THR A 843 1.17 49.00 3.06
N LEU A 844 0.76 48.46 1.91
CA LEU A 844 1.64 48.12 0.80
C LEU A 844 1.42 49.12 -0.34
N THR A 845 2.48 49.80 -0.75
CA THR A 845 2.48 50.85 -1.78
C THR A 845 3.38 50.53 -2.97
N GLY A 846 4.10 49.41 -2.94
CA GLY A 846 5.09 49.04 -3.96
C GLY A 846 6.49 49.54 -3.61
N ASN A 847 6.71 49.99 -2.36
CA ASN A 847 7.97 50.49 -1.86
C ASN A 847 8.21 49.99 -0.43
N ALA A 848 8.92 48.87 -0.32
CA ALA A 848 9.15 48.19 0.94
C ALA A 848 9.82 49.05 2.03
N VAL A 849 10.58 50.10 1.67
CA VAL A 849 11.19 51.02 2.66
C VAL A 849 10.12 51.84 3.37
N THR A 850 9.19 52.43 2.61
CA THR A 850 8.07 53.20 3.17
C THR A 850 7.07 52.26 3.85
N ASP A 851 6.82 51.10 3.25
CA ASP A 851 5.82 50.15 3.71
C ASP A 851 6.25 49.49 5.03
N ALA A 852 7.52 49.15 5.21
CA ALA A 852 8.05 48.62 6.46
C ALA A 852 7.85 49.60 7.65
N LEU A 853 7.95 50.90 7.41
CA LEU A 853 7.70 51.94 8.44
C LEU A 853 6.22 52.12 8.75
N SER A 854 5.32 51.66 7.87
CA SER A 854 3.87 51.75 8.08
C SER A 854 3.33 50.66 9.02
N PHE A 855 4.11 49.61 9.30
CA PHE A 855 3.68 48.52 10.17
C PHE A 855 3.47 49.02 11.60
N SER A 856 2.25 48.84 12.10
CA SER A 856 1.85 49.20 13.46
C SER A 856 1.24 48.03 14.20
N ASN A 857 1.53 47.92 15.50
CA ASN A 857 1.00 46.88 16.35
C ASN A 857 -0.50 47.13 16.55
N GLN A 858 -1.31 46.16 16.16
CA GLN A 858 -2.77 46.21 16.30
C GLN A 858 -3.20 45.70 17.68
N PHE A 859 -2.63 44.59 18.12
CA PHE A 859 -2.89 43.97 19.41
C PHE A 859 -1.86 42.87 19.72
N THR A 860 -1.77 42.49 20.99
CA THR A 860 -0.96 41.36 21.46
C THR A 860 -1.85 40.20 21.87
N VAL A 861 -1.52 38.99 21.43
CA VAL A 861 -2.29 37.78 21.73
C VAL A 861 -1.98 37.30 23.15
N ILE A 862 -3.01 37.31 24.00
CA ILE A 862 -2.91 36.93 25.41
C ILE A 862 -3.08 35.41 25.54
N ASN A 863 -2.37 34.78 26.48
CA ASN A 863 -2.62 33.39 26.84
C ASN A 863 -4.00 33.27 27.52
N PRO A 864 -4.97 32.53 26.94
CA PRO A 864 -6.34 32.50 27.43
C PRO A 864 -6.48 31.70 28.75
N ALA A 865 -5.55 30.77 29.05
CA ALA A 865 -5.59 29.96 30.26
C ALA A 865 -5.24 30.77 31.51
N THR A 866 -4.24 31.64 31.40
CA THR A 866 -3.68 32.41 32.52
C THR A 866 -4.19 33.84 32.55
N ASN A 867 -4.83 34.34 31.48
CA ASN A 867 -5.18 35.75 31.28
C ASN A 867 -4.00 36.72 31.50
N SER A 868 -2.78 36.20 31.40
CA SER A 868 -1.53 36.87 31.68
C SER A 868 -0.42 36.18 30.89
N GLY A 869 0.56 36.93 30.38
CA GLY A 869 1.53 36.40 29.42
C GLY A 869 1.01 36.35 27.98
N THR A 870 1.93 36.29 27.02
CA THR A 870 1.65 36.36 25.58
C THR A 870 1.83 34.99 24.91
N GLN A 871 0.98 34.69 23.92
CA GLN A 871 1.22 33.52 23.07
C GLN A 871 2.37 33.83 22.11
N THR A 872 3.41 33.01 22.16
CA THR A 872 4.63 33.20 21.36
C THR A 872 5.23 31.85 20.96
N PRO A 873 5.89 31.76 19.79
CA PRO A 873 5.75 32.66 18.64
C PRO A 873 4.40 32.48 17.91
N LEU A 874 3.97 33.48 17.15
CA LEU A 874 2.79 33.37 16.26
C LEU A 874 3.21 32.74 14.93
N LEU A 875 2.37 31.84 14.38
CA LEU A 875 2.66 31.07 13.17
C LEU A 875 1.88 31.55 11.95
N TYR A 876 0.59 31.85 12.10
CA TYR A 876 -0.26 32.33 11.01
C TYR A 876 -1.18 33.44 11.49
N VAL A 877 -1.40 34.42 10.62
CA VAL A 877 -2.36 35.50 10.77
C VAL A 877 -3.19 35.55 9.50
N THR A 878 -4.51 35.55 9.61
CA THR A 878 -5.41 35.62 8.46
C THR A 878 -6.49 36.66 8.73
N TYR A 879 -6.68 37.58 7.79
CA TYR A 879 -7.79 38.53 7.81
C TYR A 879 -8.95 38.00 6.95
N THR A 880 -10.18 38.19 7.41
CA THR A 880 -11.38 37.86 6.62
C THR A 880 -12.53 38.75 7.01
N GLU A 881 -13.41 39.07 6.06
CA GLU A 881 -14.70 39.67 6.35
C GLU A 881 -15.78 38.59 6.33
N TYR A 882 -16.65 38.56 7.34
CA TYR A 882 -17.77 37.63 7.42
C TYR A 882 -18.99 38.35 7.98
N GLN A 883 -20.13 38.23 7.28
CA GLN A 883 -21.38 38.93 7.63
C GLN A 883 -21.21 40.46 7.82
N GLY A 884 -20.30 41.08 7.05
CA GLY A 884 -20.04 42.52 7.11
C GLY A 884 -19.16 42.98 8.27
N LEU A 885 -18.59 42.05 9.06
CA LEU A 885 -17.63 42.35 10.12
C LEU A 885 -16.26 41.77 9.77
N PRO A 886 -15.16 42.51 10.05
CA PRO A 886 -13.82 42.00 9.82
C PRO A 886 -13.32 41.21 11.04
N TYR A 887 -12.65 40.11 10.76
CA TYR A 887 -12.06 39.17 11.70
C TYR A 887 -10.58 38.97 11.40
N VAL A 888 -9.81 38.71 12.46
CA VAL A 888 -8.43 38.23 12.36
C VAL A 888 -8.32 36.90 13.11
N VAL A 889 -7.92 35.86 12.40
CA VAL A 889 -7.61 34.54 12.95
C VAL A 889 -6.11 34.45 13.15
N VAL A 890 -5.70 34.12 14.37
CA VAL A 890 -4.29 34.01 14.74
C VAL A 890 -4.03 32.64 15.33
N THR A 891 -2.95 31.99 14.90
CA THR A 891 -2.51 30.71 15.49
C THR A 891 -1.09 30.77 15.99
N ALA A 892 -0.86 30.20 17.17
CA ALA A 892 0.44 29.85 17.72
C ALA A 892 0.66 28.33 17.61
N GLY A 893 1.82 27.83 18.05
CA GLY A 893 2.14 26.39 17.98
C GLY A 893 1.08 25.48 18.61
N SER A 894 0.46 25.91 19.71
CA SER A 894 -0.56 25.14 20.43
C SER A 894 -1.77 26.00 20.81
N GLY A 895 -2.23 26.84 19.88
CA GLY A 895 -3.38 27.70 20.15
C GLY A 895 -3.93 28.40 18.91
N ILE A 896 -5.23 28.66 18.94
CA ILE A 896 -5.94 29.52 17.98
C ILE A 896 -6.71 30.60 18.74
N THR A 897 -6.71 31.81 18.21
CA THR A 897 -7.44 32.95 18.76
C THR A 897 -8.09 33.75 17.64
N VAL A 898 -9.36 34.11 17.82
CA VAL A 898 -10.11 34.95 16.87
C VAL A 898 -10.37 36.32 17.48
N TYR A 899 -10.10 37.35 16.69
CA TYR A 899 -10.40 38.74 16.99
C TYR A 899 -11.44 39.27 16.00
N SER A 900 -12.28 40.21 16.46
CA SER A 900 -13.20 40.96 15.61
C SER A 900 -12.98 42.45 15.82
N LEU A 901 -13.24 43.26 14.79
CA LEU A 901 -13.17 44.72 14.94
C LEU A 901 -14.45 45.25 15.58
N SER A 902 -14.27 46.05 16.62
CA SER A 902 -15.34 46.81 17.29
C SER A 902 -15.09 48.32 17.14
N GLN A 903 -16.02 49.15 17.65
CA GLN A 903 -15.83 50.60 17.71
C GLN A 903 -14.62 51.01 18.57
N SER A 904 -14.21 50.17 19.53
CA SER A 904 -13.03 50.37 20.39
C SER A 904 -11.74 49.72 19.85
N GLY A 905 -11.76 49.21 18.62
CA GLY A 905 -10.63 48.50 18.00
C GLY A 905 -10.78 46.98 18.03
N TRP A 906 -9.69 46.27 17.77
CA TRP A 906 -9.65 44.81 17.73
C TRP A 906 -9.89 44.21 19.11
N THR A 907 -10.91 43.36 19.23
CA THR A 907 -11.30 42.73 20.49
C THR A 907 -11.32 41.21 20.33
N PRO A 908 -10.79 40.44 21.29
CA PRO A 908 -10.84 38.99 21.20
C PRO A 908 -12.28 38.47 21.30
N VAL A 909 -12.57 37.38 20.61
CA VAL A 909 -13.89 36.74 20.57
C VAL A 909 -13.84 35.42 21.35
N TRP A 910 -12.97 34.51 20.92
CA TRP A 910 -12.75 33.21 21.54
C TRP A 910 -11.34 32.72 21.25
N SER A 911 -10.88 31.75 22.03
CA SER A 911 -9.60 31.08 21.84
C SER A 911 -9.72 29.61 22.21
N SER A 912 -8.90 28.76 21.60
CA SER A 912 -8.82 27.34 21.93
C SER A 912 -7.36 26.91 22.06
N LEU A 913 -7.10 26.04 23.04
CA LEU A 913 -5.83 25.37 23.30
C LEU A 913 -6.09 23.86 23.34
N PRO A 914 -5.06 22.99 23.22
CA PRO A 914 -5.21 21.54 23.39
C PRO A 914 -5.74 21.10 24.76
N THR A 915 -5.77 22.01 25.74
CA THR A 915 -6.24 21.74 27.11
C THR A 915 -7.67 22.18 27.36
N ALA A 916 -8.16 23.23 26.68
CA ALA A 916 -9.52 23.76 26.85
C ALA A 916 -9.88 24.81 25.79
N GLY A 917 -11.19 25.01 25.58
CA GLY A 917 -11.77 26.17 24.88
C GLY A 917 -12.06 27.35 25.82
N TYR A 918 -12.01 28.56 25.29
CA TYR A 918 -12.17 29.81 26.04
C TYR A 918 -13.02 30.84 25.28
N ALA A 919 -14.00 31.42 25.95
CA ALA A 919 -14.77 32.55 25.44
C ALA A 919 -14.29 33.85 26.08
N TYR A 920 -14.24 34.94 25.32
CA TYR A 920 -13.83 36.24 25.85
C TYR A 920 -15.02 36.99 26.47
N SER A 921 -14.87 37.42 27.72
CA SER A 921 -15.88 38.23 28.41
C SER A 921 -15.56 39.71 28.27
N LEU A 922 -16.37 40.43 27.48
CA LEU A 922 -16.23 41.88 27.32
C LEU A 922 -16.45 42.65 28.62
N SER A 923 -17.31 42.18 29.52
CA SER A 923 -17.59 42.85 30.79
C SER A 923 -16.47 42.71 31.81
N GLN A 924 -15.68 41.63 31.73
CA GLN A 924 -14.58 41.35 32.64
C GLN A 924 -13.19 41.57 31.99
N SER A 925 -13.16 41.90 30.70
CA SER A 925 -11.96 42.06 29.88
C SER A 925 -10.98 40.89 29.98
N LYS A 926 -11.49 39.66 30.08
CA LYS A 926 -10.69 38.44 30.25
C LYS A 926 -11.37 37.22 29.64
N TYR A 927 -10.57 36.20 29.31
CA TYR A 927 -11.04 34.88 28.93
C TYR A 927 -11.58 34.09 30.12
N ALA A 928 -12.65 33.34 29.88
CA ALA A 928 -13.15 32.31 30.78
C ALA A 928 -13.18 30.97 30.04
N ALA A 929 -12.83 29.89 30.75
CA ALA A 929 -12.98 28.55 30.21
C ALA A 929 -14.45 28.32 29.80
N SER A 930 -14.66 27.79 28.60
CA SER A 930 -15.98 27.55 28.05
C SER A 930 -16.06 26.13 27.49
N SER A 931 -17.10 25.40 27.88
CA SER A 931 -17.43 24.10 27.28
C SER A 931 -18.10 24.23 25.91
N THR A 932 -18.50 25.44 25.49
CA THR A 932 -19.09 25.66 24.16
C THR A 932 -18.04 25.84 23.07
N VAL A 933 -16.89 26.41 23.42
CA VAL A 933 -15.77 26.56 22.48
C VAL A 933 -15.10 25.20 22.38
N THR A 934 -15.00 24.66 21.16
CA THR A 934 -14.35 23.37 20.92
C THR A 934 -12.91 23.43 21.39
N THR A 935 -12.42 22.36 21.99
CA THR A 935 -11.02 22.24 22.43
C THR A 935 -10.19 21.70 21.27
N MET A 936 -8.99 22.25 21.03
CA MET A 936 -8.09 21.69 20.02
C MET A 936 -7.72 20.24 20.37
N THR A 937 -7.33 19.45 19.37
CA THR A 937 -6.88 18.07 19.56
C THR A 937 -5.78 18.00 20.64
N THR A 938 -5.99 17.13 21.64
CA THR A 938 -5.08 16.97 22.80
C THR A 938 -3.65 16.68 22.37
N SER A 939 -2.68 17.35 22.99
CA SER A 939 -1.25 17.25 22.65
C SER A 939 -0.90 17.63 21.20
N GLY A 940 -1.84 18.25 20.48
CA GLY A 940 -1.66 18.69 19.10
C GLY A 940 -0.90 20.02 18.99
N VAL A 941 -0.12 20.14 17.92
CA VAL A 941 0.46 21.40 17.45
C VAL A 941 -0.06 21.74 16.06
N VAL A 942 -0.17 23.03 15.74
CA VAL A 942 -0.54 23.47 14.39
C VAL A 942 0.55 23.05 13.40
N SER A 943 0.15 22.33 12.35
CA SER A 943 1.06 21.69 11.41
C SER A 943 1.12 22.34 10.04
N ASP A 944 0.08 23.09 9.64
CA ASP A 944 0.05 23.85 8.39
C ASP A 944 -0.96 25.01 8.51
N ALA A 945 -1.07 25.86 7.48
CA ALA A 945 -1.85 27.09 7.51
C ALA A 945 -3.35 26.82 7.76
N PRO A 946 -3.99 27.51 8.72
CA PRO A 946 -5.44 27.46 8.87
C PRO A 946 -6.15 28.01 7.64
N ARG A 947 -7.35 27.49 7.38
CA ARG A 947 -8.19 27.91 6.26
C ARG A 947 -9.55 28.37 6.74
N VAL A 948 -10.08 29.45 6.18
CA VAL A 948 -11.41 29.97 6.51
C VAL A 948 -12.29 29.93 5.26
N ASP A 949 -13.42 29.20 5.29
CA ASP A 949 -14.47 29.31 4.27
C ASP A 949 -15.86 29.30 4.89
N GLY A 950 -16.74 30.16 4.37
CA GLY A 950 -18.15 30.17 4.78
C GLY A 950 -18.38 30.28 6.29
N GLY A 951 -17.47 30.95 7.02
CA GLY A 951 -17.53 31.10 8.48
C GLY A 951 -17.01 29.88 9.28
N VAL A 952 -16.40 28.89 8.63
CA VAL A 952 -15.74 27.75 9.28
C VAL A 952 -14.22 27.89 9.14
N ILE A 953 -13.52 27.69 10.24
CA ILE A 953 -12.06 27.61 10.31
C ILE A 953 -11.67 26.14 10.37
N THR A 954 -10.79 25.71 9.47
CA THR A 954 -10.15 24.40 9.50
C THR A 954 -8.69 24.57 9.91
N VAL A 955 -8.24 23.86 10.95
CA VAL A 955 -6.88 23.96 11.49
C VAL A 955 -6.18 22.61 11.34
N PRO A 956 -5.09 22.52 10.54
CA PRO A 956 -4.26 21.33 10.45
C PRO A 956 -3.43 21.10 11.72
N ILE A 957 -3.56 19.94 12.34
CA ILE A 957 -2.90 19.59 13.60
C ILE A 957 -2.01 18.35 13.43
N TYR A 958 -0.88 18.34 14.13
CA TYR A 958 -0.02 17.18 14.30
C TYR A 958 0.09 16.80 15.78
N VAL A 959 -0.10 15.52 16.07
CA VAL A 959 0.15 14.91 17.38
C VAL A 959 1.36 14.01 17.24
N ALA A 960 2.43 14.34 17.97
CA ALA A 960 3.64 13.54 17.99
C ALA A 960 3.37 12.10 18.50
N PRO A 961 4.08 11.10 17.99
CA PRO A 961 3.95 9.73 18.50
C PRO A 961 4.38 9.65 19.97
N THR A 962 3.81 8.69 20.71
CA THR A 962 4.20 8.42 22.10
C THR A 962 5.59 7.78 22.23
N ASN A 963 6.14 7.24 21.15
CA ASN A 963 7.50 6.73 21.04
C ASN A 963 8.27 7.49 19.95
N SER A 964 9.61 7.54 20.03
CA SER A 964 10.48 8.30 19.10
C SER A 964 10.49 7.81 17.65
N CYS A 965 9.56 6.94 17.29
CA CYS A 965 9.63 6.04 16.15
C CYS A 965 8.36 5.99 15.31
N GLY A 966 7.24 6.46 15.85
CA GLY A 966 6.00 6.57 15.10
C GLY A 966 6.04 7.79 14.17
N SER A 967 5.18 7.78 13.14
CA SER A 967 4.98 8.96 12.29
C SER A 967 4.12 10.04 12.96
N GLY A 968 3.63 9.80 14.18
CA GLY A 968 2.57 10.59 14.81
C GLY A 968 1.27 10.55 14.01
N SER A 969 0.32 11.42 14.35
CA SER A 969 -1.00 11.47 13.73
C SER A 969 -1.40 12.89 13.37
N GLY A 970 -1.96 13.07 12.18
CA GLY A 970 -2.50 14.32 11.67
C GLY A 970 -4.01 14.41 11.93
N TYR A 971 -4.47 15.59 12.34
CA TYR A 971 -5.87 15.90 12.62
C TYR A 971 -6.31 17.19 11.90
N TYR A 972 -7.61 17.33 11.65
CA TYR A 972 -8.25 18.60 11.35
C TYR A 972 -9.21 18.97 12.46
N ASP A 973 -8.94 20.10 13.10
CA ASP A 973 -9.85 20.72 14.05
C ASP A 973 -10.72 21.76 13.34
N PHE A 974 -12.00 21.80 13.68
CA PHE A 974 -12.97 22.71 13.06
C PHE A 974 -13.62 23.65 14.06
N PHE A 975 -13.65 24.93 13.70
CA PHE A 975 -14.23 25.98 14.54
C PHE A 975 -15.17 26.86 13.74
N ASN A 976 -16.31 27.22 14.33
CA ASN A 976 -17.13 28.30 13.83
C ASN A 976 -16.45 29.65 14.14
N LEU A 977 -16.26 30.48 13.12
CA LEU A 977 -15.56 31.77 13.22
C LEU A 977 -16.17 32.68 14.29
N LEU A 978 -17.49 32.66 14.49
CA LEU A 978 -18.20 33.58 15.37
C LEU A 978 -18.04 33.25 16.86
N ASN A 979 -17.96 31.97 17.22
CA ASN A 979 -18.13 31.56 18.61
C ASN A 979 -17.25 30.37 19.03
N GLY A 980 -16.44 29.83 18.12
CA GLY A 980 -15.51 28.73 18.40
C GLY A 980 -16.18 27.38 18.61
N THR A 981 -17.51 27.26 18.44
CA THR A 981 -18.20 25.97 18.54
C THR A 981 -17.88 25.11 17.33
N PHE A 982 -18.06 23.80 17.44
CA PHE A 982 -18.01 22.91 16.28
C PHE A 982 -19.08 23.31 15.24
N PRO A 983 -18.78 23.35 13.93
CA PRO A 983 -19.70 23.85 12.90
C PRO A 983 -20.74 22.81 12.46
N SER A 984 -21.58 22.35 13.38
CA SER A 984 -22.53 21.23 13.20
C SER A 984 -23.63 21.43 12.14
N ASN A 985 -23.90 22.67 11.70
CA ASN A 985 -24.86 23.00 10.63
C ASN A 985 -24.18 23.46 9.34
N SER A 986 -22.87 23.21 9.19
CA SER A 986 -22.15 23.62 8.00
C SER A 986 -22.46 22.70 6.82
N LYS A 987 -22.38 23.25 5.59
CA LYS A 987 -22.37 22.43 4.37
C LYS A 987 -20.99 21.82 4.10
N TYR A 988 -20.16 21.63 5.13
CA TYR A 988 -18.86 20.97 4.95
C TYR A 988 -19.07 19.47 4.84
N ILE A 989 -18.45 18.85 3.85
CA ILE A 989 -18.59 17.44 3.51
C ILE A 989 -17.21 16.80 3.58
N TYR A 990 -17.11 15.66 4.26
CA TYR A 990 -15.92 14.82 4.30
C TYR A 990 -16.32 13.38 4.01
N ASN A 991 -15.62 12.71 3.07
CA ASN A 991 -15.96 11.35 2.62
C ASN A 991 -17.44 11.16 2.23
N GLY A 992 -18.04 12.18 1.60
CA GLY A 992 -19.44 12.15 1.17
C GLY A 992 -20.48 12.34 2.27
N VAL A 993 -20.05 12.64 3.50
CA VAL A 993 -20.93 12.87 4.66
C VAL A 993 -20.73 14.27 5.22
N THR A 994 -21.79 14.91 5.73
CA THR A 994 -21.68 16.20 6.42
C THR A 994 -20.78 16.06 7.65
N LEU A 995 -19.89 17.04 7.82
CA LEU A 995 -18.94 17.12 8.91
C LEU A 995 -19.64 17.13 10.28
N SER A 996 -19.30 16.19 11.17
CA SER A 996 -19.93 16.03 12.50
C SER A 996 -18.97 16.04 13.68
N SER A 997 -17.66 15.89 13.44
CA SER A 997 -16.60 15.98 14.46
C SER A 997 -15.28 16.42 13.83
N ASP A 998 -14.29 16.73 14.65
CA ASP A 998 -12.89 16.81 14.20
C ASP A 998 -12.47 15.46 13.59
N ILE A 999 -11.50 15.50 12.67
CA ILE A 999 -11.16 14.36 11.81
C ILE A 999 -9.71 13.96 12.03
N MET A 1000 -9.46 12.67 12.31
CA MET A 1000 -8.13 12.08 12.16
C MET A 1000 -7.88 11.79 10.68
N VAL A 1001 -6.85 12.43 10.14
CA VAL A 1001 -6.61 12.53 8.70
C VAL A 1001 -5.66 11.43 8.21
N GLY A 1002 -4.75 10.96 9.07
CA GLY A 1002 -3.78 9.91 8.77
C GLY A 1002 -2.50 10.02 9.62
N PRO A 1003 -1.52 9.12 9.41
CA PRO A 1003 -0.19 9.24 10.03
C PRO A 1003 0.57 10.48 9.50
N GLY A 1004 1.46 11.06 10.31
CA GLY A 1004 2.24 12.26 9.95
C GLY A 1004 1.49 13.58 10.18
N PRO A 1005 2.17 14.74 10.12
CA PRO A 1005 1.52 16.06 10.19
C PRO A 1005 0.45 16.24 9.10
N ALA A 1006 -0.64 16.92 9.44
CA ALA A 1006 -1.71 17.26 8.50
C ALA A 1006 -1.35 18.52 7.71
N TYR A 1007 -1.74 18.57 6.45
CA TYR A 1007 -1.58 19.76 5.61
C TYR A 1007 -2.88 20.52 5.46
N THR A 1008 -2.85 21.79 5.09
CA THR A 1008 -4.06 22.56 4.78
C THR A 1008 -4.90 21.81 3.73
N PRO A 1009 -6.16 21.45 4.02
CA PRO A 1009 -6.95 20.68 3.08
C PRO A 1009 -7.28 21.50 1.84
N SER A 1010 -7.38 20.84 0.70
CA SER A 1010 -8.04 21.45 -0.45
C SER A 1010 -9.55 21.29 -0.33
N VAL A 1011 -10.30 22.16 -1.00
CA VAL A 1011 -11.76 22.07 -1.02
C VAL A 1011 -12.32 22.11 -2.43
N THR A 1012 -13.44 21.42 -2.59
CA THR A 1012 -14.28 21.49 -3.78
C THR A 1012 -15.64 22.05 -3.39
N VAL A 1013 -16.05 23.14 -4.03
CA VAL A 1013 -17.42 23.64 -3.88
C VAL A 1013 -18.33 22.87 -4.83
N THR A 1014 -19.27 22.12 -4.27
CA THR A 1014 -20.30 21.36 -4.99
C THR A 1014 -21.69 21.95 -4.72
N SER A 1015 -22.72 21.45 -5.41
CA SER A 1015 -24.11 21.81 -5.10
C SER A 1015 -24.56 21.38 -3.71
N GLN A 1016 -23.91 20.35 -3.14
CA GLN A 1016 -24.22 19.82 -1.81
C GLN A 1016 -23.49 20.58 -0.70
N GLY A 1017 -22.35 21.22 -1.01
CA GLY A 1017 -21.56 21.91 0.00
C GLY A 1017 -20.08 22.08 -0.35
N ILE A 1018 -19.25 22.31 0.66
CA ILE A 1018 -17.80 22.41 0.57
C ILE A 1018 -17.22 21.03 0.93
N THR A 1019 -16.76 20.28 -0.08
CA THR A 1019 -16.12 18.97 0.13
C THR A 1019 -14.65 19.16 0.48
N LEU A 1020 -14.22 18.60 1.60
CA LEU A 1020 -12.84 18.62 2.10
C LEU A 1020 -12.07 17.44 1.52
N ASN A 1021 -10.90 17.73 0.95
CA ASN A 1021 -9.97 16.73 0.44
C ASN A 1021 -8.71 16.72 1.32
N PRO A 1022 -8.57 15.71 2.19
CA PRO A 1022 -7.55 15.67 3.24
C PRO A 1022 -6.14 15.33 2.76
N GLY A 1023 -5.11 15.85 3.44
CA GLY A 1023 -3.72 15.46 3.23
C GLY A 1023 -2.92 15.33 4.53
N THR A 1024 -2.08 14.29 4.62
CA THR A 1024 -1.09 14.14 5.70
C THR A 1024 0.26 13.71 5.16
N ALA A 1025 1.32 13.90 5.94
CA ALA A 1025 2.66 13.47 5.60
C ALA A 1025 2.86 11.93 5.68
N GLY A 1026 1.83 11.08 5.81
CA GLY A 1026 2.00 9.62 5.88
C GLY A 1026 1.06 8.79 5.00
N ASN A 1027 0.07 9.39 4.34
CA ASN A 1027 -0.86 8.67 3.45
C ASN A 1027 -0.43 8.71 1.97
N LEU A 1028 -0.12 7.54 1.40
CA LEU A 1028 0.35 7.34 0.02
C LEU A 1028 -0.74 7.34 -1.07
N ALA A 1029 -2.01 7.49 -0.69
CA ALA A 1029 -3.16 7.53 -1.59
C ALA A 1029 -4.28 8.39 -0.99
N PRO A 1030 -5.14 9.03 -1.81
CA PRO A 1030 -6.39 9.57 -1.31
C PRO A 1030 -7.18 8.44 -0.64
N GLN A 1031 -7.79 8.73 0.52
CA GLN A 1031 -8.68 7.81 1.20
C GLN A 1031 -9.81 7.41 0.24
N SER A 1032 -9.96 6.12 -0.06
CA SER A 1032 -11.06 5.63 -0.90
C SER A 1032 -12.40 5.80 -0.17
N PRO A 1033 -13.43 6.37 -0.78
CA PRO A 1033 -14.77 6.31 -0.23
C PRO A 1033 -15.44 4.96 -0.54
N LEU A 1034 -16.13 4.41 0.46
CA LEU A 1034 -17.12 3.34 0.31
C LEU A 1034 -18.30 3.84 -0.56
N VAL A 1035 -18.80 2.93 -1.40
CA VAL A 1035 -19.81 3.17 -2.46
C VAL A 1035 -21.20 3.54 -1.89
N ALA A 1036 -21.86 4.56 -2.46
CA ALA A 1036 -23.34 4.62 -2.57
C ALA A 1036 -23.81 5.63 -3.66
N PRO A 1037 -25.02 5.49 -4.26
CA PRO A 1037 -25.31 5.96 -5.63
C PRO A 1037 -26.27 7.17 -5.77
N THR A 1038 -26.25 7.75 -6.99
CA THR A 1038 -27.31 8.47 -7.77
C THR A 1038 -27.35 10.02 -7.91
N ARG A 1039 -27.08 10.43 -9.18
CA ARG A 1039 -27.65 11.46 -10.10
C ARG A 1039 -27.49 13.00 -9.89
N PRO A 1040 -27.35 13.79 -10.99
CA PRO A 1040 -26.87 15.18 -10.97
C PRO A 1040 -27.93 16.23 -11.34
N LEU A 1041 -27.79 17.52 -10.93
CA LEU A 1041 -28.26 18.72 -11.65
C LEU A 1041 -27.52 20.02 -11.21
N SER A 1042 -27.65 21.07 -12.04
CA SER A 1042 -26.74 22.20 -12.38
C SER A 1042 -26.56 23.39 -11.41
N PRO A 1043 -25.60 24.32 -11.66
CA PRO A 1043 -25.09 25.30 -10.68
C PRO A 1043 -25.60 26.74 -10.88
N ILE A 1044 -26.58 27.21 -10.09
CA ILE A 1044 -26.93 28.65 -9.97
C ILE A 1044 -27.21 29.10 -8.51
N GLY A 1045 -27.26 28.21 -7.51
CA GLY A 1045 -27.89 28.54 -6.22
C GLY A 1045 -27.05 29.21 -5.11
N TRP A 1046 -25.73 29.43 -5.23
CA TRP A 1046 -24.90 29.69 -4.04
C TRP A 1046 -24.61 31.17 -3.72
N ARG A 1047 -25.13 32.15 -4.47
CA ARG A 1047 -24.95 33.58 -4.15
C ARG A 1047 -26.08 34.21 -3.32
N GLN A 1048 -27.04 33.41 -2.86
CA GLN A 1048 -28.12 33.88 -1.99
C GLN A 1048 -28.42 32.80 -0.95
N ASN A 1049 -27.78 32.88 0.21
CA ASN A 1049 -28.29 32.53 1.54
C ASN A 1049 -27.15 32.53 2.57
#